data_AF-A0A957XCH5-F1
#
_entry.id   AF-A0A957XCH5-F1
#
_cell.length_a   1.000
_cell.length_b   1.000
_cell.length_c   1.000
_cell.angle_alpha   90.00
_cell.angle_beta   90.00
_cell.angle_gamma   90.00
#
_symmetry.space_group_name_H-M   'P 1'
#
loop_
_entity.id
_entity.type
_entity.pdbx_description
1 polymer ?
#
loop_
_entity_poly.entity_id
_entity_poly.type
_entity_poly.pdbx_seq_one_letter_code
_entity_poly.pdbx_strand_id
1 'polypeptide(L)'
;MLDLLNRYAHGFVTIPVILACKDKGFFDLLQDRGPLTAAQMVDVLEANSGYFQAALRLMQSLDWLAYDAGTGGYALTPEAELHTQIPEDMLDLYPLSMAAYLMRESDQRLLSPWLERSRRRWDLKHPWLADFLDGVLVVPLLLSLKKNNLLGDGSQIPLFSGVTPLATDELIELFVDRGWAERQEDRPVLTQVGRFVIDRSLILGTTASYSPMLMRMPDLLFGNCQAVFDRDEAGNERHLDRSLNVVASGFQHNKYFADVDDLIVSIFSQPIGDQPHYIVDMGCGDGTFLAQVYHTIRTRSDRGRMLDKHPVRMIGVDYNQQALEATTQTLADIPHLVLPGDIGDPEQLMLNLQAHGIEPEDVLHIRSFLDHNRPFIPPQDNEAAEHRAGTPYEGVFVDTTGHLIPPHVMVQSLVEHLERWSRVVSRHGLIILEVHCLSPEIIANNLDLSESLHFDAYHAFSGQHLVEADTFLMSAAEAGLFPQADFVRHYPKTLPFTRITLTYFEKRPYRIRLVDVSISRAIRQHVQQFMAGYPLSAGEDPIPPETMLETFGTRWLLALLQDRGVMKRAGEIYARDDLKIRLRIVPKYYRLFDALLAMFERCGLLLLQDATVETRPEIEKFALANVTAEAQTFRQNFVSQYPHYVAFLNLMERCLTHYDRVLTGEIAANDVIFPEGSMALFAGIFTGDPISDYFNQLLAEVVFQAIQQQKTRSHRRKIRILEVGAGTGGATEFVLKKIEALSANLEFTYTDLSATFTRYGRSRFGERFPWVTYHTLDIEAKLEEQGFDAGTFDIVFASNVLHDTRYIRYTLAQIKRLLRPGGIVALNEFTRTKDLLLFTGGLLQGWSLFEDPENRLNNTCLLSVDLWESVLEQSGFSNFGAFLLPFQADRQDGGQSVMLCELLQPDQQEDTVPQILSTELEAAPLNETLPQQLGQISESTETDRDTSTDPRPDPQPVTPSEETLAATIRAAT
;
A
#
# COMPACT_ATOMS: atom_id res chain seq x y z
N MET A 1 39.94 -4.78 -2.92
CA MET A 1 40.36 -5.98 -3.71
C MET A 1 39.22 -6.98 -3.87
N LEU A 2 38.42 -7.25 -2.82
CA LEU A 2 37.16 -8.00 -2.99
C LEU A 2 36.19 -7.27 -3.91
N ASP A 3 36.16 -5.95 -3.82
CA ASP A 3 35.37 -5.04 -4.66
C ASP A 3 35.52 -5.35 -6.17
N LEU A 4 36.74 -5.68 -6.62
CA LEU A 4 37.00 -6.02 -8.02
C LEU A 4 36.33 -7.35 -8.43
N LEU A 5 36.44 -8.39 -7.59
CA LEU A 5 35.78 -9.67 -7.85
C LEU A 5 34.25 -9.53 -7.81
N ASN A 6 33.73 -8.69 -6.91
CA ASN A 6 32.31 -8.35 -6.87
C ASN A 6 31.85 -7.68 -8.17
N ARG A 7 32.57 -6.67 -8.66
CA ARG A 7 32.26 -6.02 -9.95
C ARG A 7 32.30 -6.98 -11.13
N TYR A 8 33.23 -7.94 -11.13
CA TYR A 8 33.27 -8.98 -12.17
C TYR A 8 32.03 -9.87 -12.14
N ALA A 9 31.60 -10.31 -10.96
CA ALA A 9 30.36 -11.08 -10.81
C ALA A 9 29.10 -10.24 -11.13
N HIS A 10 29.09 -8.95 -10.75
CA HIS A 10 28.05 -7.99 -11.10
C HIS A 10 27.85 -7.89 -12.60
N GLY A 11 28.93 -7.66 -13.35
CA GLY A 11 28.90 -7.60 -14.81
C GLY A 11 28.48 -8.91 -15.45
N PHE A 12 28.95 -10.04 -14.91
CA PHE A 12 28.62 -11.37 -15.43
C PHE A 12 27.11 -11.67 -15.38
N VAL A 13 26.33 -11.05 -14.50
CA VAL A 13 24.86 -11.21 -14.49
C VAL A 13 24.17 -10.03 -15.16
N THR A 14 24.67 -8.81 -14.95
CA THR A 14 24.04 -7.57 -15.42
C THR A 14 24.06 -7.46 -16.94
N ILE A 15 25.20 -7.75 -17.60
CA ILE A 15 25.35 -7.49 -19.03
C ILE A 15 24.33 -8.26 -19.88
N PRO A 16 24.06 -9.56 -19.66
CA PRO A 16 22.98 -10.26 -20.36
C PRO A 16 21.58 -9.66 -20.14
N VAL A 17 21.28 -9.19 -18.92
CA VAL A 17 19.98 -8.56 -18.61
C VAL A 17 19.80 -7.26 -19.36
N ILE A 18 20.82 -6.39 -19.33
CA ILE A 18 20.76 -5.09 -20.01
C ILE A 18 20.66 -5.26 -21.53
N LEU A 19 21.44 -6.18 -22.12
CA LEU A 19 21.39 -6.44 -23.56
C LEU A 19 20.04 -7.01 -23.98
N ALA A 20 19.48 -7.97 -23.23
CA ALA A 20 18.14 -8.48 -23.52
C ALA A 20 17.06 -7.38 -23.44
N CYS A 21 17.13 -6.49 -22.45
CA CYS A 21 16.20 -5.36 -22.32
C CYS A 21 16.39 -4.34 -23.46
N LYS A 22 17.64 -4.04 -23.82
CA LYS A 22 18.00 -3.14 -24.92
C LYS A 22 17.44 -3.65 -26.25
N ASP A 23 17.68 -4.93 -26.56
CA ASP A 23 17.22 -5.55 -27.81
C ASP A 23 15.69 -5.57 -27.93
N LYS A 24 14.98 -5.66 -26.80
CA LYS A 24 13.51 -5.60 -26.76
C LYS A 24 12.94 -4.17 -26.82
N GLY A 25 13.79 -3.14 -26.77
CA GLY A 25 13.36 -1.73 -26.83
C GLY A 25 12.89 -1.17 -25.48
N PHE A 26 13.31 -1.75 -24.36
CA PHE A 26 12.93 -1.29 -23.01
C PHE A 26 13.32 0.18 -22.75
N PHE A 27 14.57 0.55 -23.08
CA PHE A 27 15.07 1.90 -22.81
C PHE A 27 14.36 2.95 -23.68
N ASP A 28 14.15 2.65 -24.96
CA ASP A 28 13.41 3.52 -25.89
C ASP A 28 11.96 3.73 -25.40
N LEU A 29 11.30 2.66 -24.93
CA LEU A 29 9.94 2.72 -24.41
C LEU A 29 9.80 3.72 -23.26
N LEU A 30 10.69 3.66 -22.26
CA LEU A 30 10.65 4.55 -21.11
C LEU A 30 11.10 5.98 -21.45
N GLN A 31 12.01 6.14 -22.40
CA GLN A 31 12.44 7.45 -22.89
C GLN A 31 11.29 8.18 -23.61
N ASP A 32 10.51 7.46 -24.41
CA ASP A 32 9.44 8.05 -25.23
C ASP A 32 8.14 8.31 -24.47
N ARG A 33 7.75 7.40 -23.56
CA ARG A 33 6.43 7.42 -22.90
C ARG A 33 6.45 8.02 -21.49
N GLY A 34 7.62 8.31 -20.94
CA GLY A 34 7.77 8.77 -19.56
C GLY A 34 7.56 7.62 -18.56
N PRO A 35 7.21 7.93 -17.29
CA PRO A 35 7.10 6.91 -16.26
C PRO A 35 6.02 5.86 -16.57
N LEU A 36 6.37 4.57 -16.54
CA LEU A 36 5.45 3.45 -16.78
C LEU A 36 5.46 2.46 -15.61
N THR A 37 4.29 1.91 -15.27
CA THR A 37 4.19 0.82 -14.29
C THR A 37 4.78 -0.47 -14.84
N ALA A 38 5.19 -1.39 -13.95
CA ALA A 38 5.67 -2.72 -14.36
C ALA A 38 4.64 -3.46 -15.23
N ALA A 39 3.35 -3.40 -14.88
CA ALA A 39 2.28 -4.02 -15.67
C ALA A 39 2.19 -3.44 -17.10
N GLN A 40 2.25 -2.11 -17.24
CA GLN A 40 2.24 -1.47 -18.56
C GLN A 40 3.45 -1.88 -19.41
N MET A 41 4.63 -1.99 -18.80
CA MET A 41 5.83 -2.44 -19.50
C MET A 41 5.75 -3.92 -19.88
N VAL A 42 5.21 -4.77 -18.99
CA VAL A 42 4.96 -6.18 -19.26
C VAL A 42 4.03 -6.35 -20.46
N ASP A 43 2.94 -5.59 -20.52
CA ASP A 43 1.98 -5.67 -21.61
C ASP A 43 2.59 -5.23 -22.95
N VAL A 44 3.36 -4.12 -22.96
CA VAL A 44 3.95 -3.57 -24.18
C VAL A 44 5.12 -4.41 -24.68
N LEU A 45 5.94 -4.93 -23.76
CA LEU A 45 7.12 -5.72 -24.09
C LEU A 45 6.81 -7.22 -24.17
N GLU A 46 5.57 -7.65 -23.92
CA GLU A 46 5.20 -9.07 -23.84
C GLU A 46 6.14 -9.85 -22.91
N ALA A 47 6.43 -9.28 -21.74
CA ALA A 47 7.43 -9.80 -20.83
C ALA A 47 6.86 -10.83 -19.84
N ASN A 48 7.68 -11.78 -19.41
CA ASN A 48 7.37 -12.65 -18.27
C ASN A 48 7.46 -11.83 -16.98
N SER A 49 6.32 -11.53 -16.36
CA SER A 49 6.21 -10.48 -15.34
C SER A 49 7.14 -10.65 -14.13
N GLY A 50 7.37 -11.88 -13.67
CA GLY A 50 8.25 -12.16 -12.54
C GLY A 50 9.73 -11.92 -12.87
N TYR A 51 10.20 -12.50 -13.98
CA TYR A 51 11.58 -12.31 -14.41
C TYR A 51 11.86 -10.87 -14.82
N PHE A 52 10.88 -10.20 -15.45
CA PHE A 52 10.98 -8.79 -15.78
C PHE A 52 11.06 -7.92 -14.51
N GLN A 53 10.29 -8.22 -13.47
CA GLN A 53 10.41 -7.53 -12.17
C GLN A 53 11.80 -7.70 -11.55
N ALA A 54 12.45 -8.87 -11.71
CA ALA A 54 13.83 -9.07 -11.27
C ALA A 54 14.83 -8.21 -12.06
N ALA A 55 14.62 -8.04 -13.37
CA ALA A 55 15.41 -7.13 -14.21
C ALA A 55 15.22 -5.66 -13.80
N LEU A 56 13.98 -5.23 -13.53
CA LEU A 56 13.68 -3.89 -13.02
C LEU A 56 14.39 -3.63 -11.68
N ARG A 57 14.35 -4.59 -10.75
CA ARG A 57 15.03 -4.51 -9.45
C ARG A 57 16.56 -4.39 -9.62
N LEU A 58 17.15 -5.16 -10.53
CA LEU A 58 18.58 -5.07 -10.85
C LEU A 58 18.94 -3.67 -11.37
N MET A 59 18.15 -3.12 -12.30
CA MET A 59 18.39 -1.78 -12.86
C MET A 59 18.17 -0.65 -11.83
N GLN A 60 17.19 -0.80 -10.94
CA GLN A 60 17.01 0.12 -9.82
C GLN A 60 18.22 0.09 -8.86
N SER A 61 18.79 -1.10 -8.64
CA SER A 61 19.99 -1.26 -7.80
C SER A 61 21.26 -0.67 -8.42
N LEU A 62 21.25 -0.41 -9.74
CA LEU A 62 22.28 0.33 -10.46
C LEU A 62 22.02 1.84 -10.53
N ASP A 63 20.92 2.30 -9.92
CA ASP A 63 20.41 3.66 -10.07
C ASP A 63 20.12 4.03 -11.53
N TRP A 64 19.73 3.06 -12.38
CA TRP A 64 19.31 3.30 -13.77
C TRP A 64 17.80 3.50 -13.89
N LEU A 65 17.07 3.06 -12.88
CA LEU A 65 15.64 3.25 -12.77
C LEU A 65 15.29 3.90 -11.44
N ALA A 66 14.55 5.00 -11.51
CA ALA A 66 13.85 5.58 -10.39
C ALA A 66 12.44 4.99 -10.31
N TYR A 67 12.03 4.53 -9.13
CA TYR A 67 10.68 4.05 -8.87
C TYR A 67 9.89 5.08 -8.04
N ASP A 68 8.73 5.49 -8.54
CA ASP A 68 7.79 6.35 -7.82
C ASP A 68 6.66 5.50 -7.22
N ALA A 69 6.76 5.25 -5.91
CA ALA A 69 5.74 4.51 -5.16
C ALA A 69 4.34 5.19 -5.20
N GLY A 70 4.24 6.48 -5.48
CA GLY A 70 2.97 7.21 -5.56
C GLY A 70 2.18 6.97 -6.85
N THR A 71 2.87 6.63 -7.94
CA THR A 71 2.29 6.30 -9.25
C THR A 71 2.47 4.83 -9.62
N GLY A 72 3.35 4.11 -8.92
CA GLY A 72 3.81 2.76 -9.29
C GLY A 72 4.70 2.74 -10.54
N GLY A 73 5.12 3.92 -11.03
CA GLY A 73 5.84 4.10 -12.28
C GLY A 73 7.36 4.03 -12.11
N TYR A 74 8.02 3.47 -13.13
CA TYR A 74 9.47 3.47 -13.31
C TYR A 74 9.85 4.50 -14.35
N ALA A 75 10.92 5.25 -14.10
CA ALA A 75 11.50 6.20 -15.04
C ALA A 75 13.02 6.00 -15.13
N LEU A 76 13.59 6.25 -16.31
CA LEU A 76 15.04 6.25 -16.48
C LEU A 76 15.67 7.41 -15.70
N THR A 77 16.79 7.13 -15.05
CA THR A 77 17.69 8.14 -14.51
C THR A 77 18.71 8.54 -15.59
N PRO A 78 19.46 9.65 -15.41
CA PRO A 78 20.57 10.00 -16.30
C PRO A 78 21.62 8.89 -16.43
N GLU A 79 21.86 8.13 -15.37
CA GLU A 79 22.81 7.02 -15.31
C GLU A 79 22.47 5.89 -16.28
N ALA A 80 21.18 5.74 -16.64
CA ALA A 80 20.75 4.75 -17.61
C ALA A 80 21.37 4.95 -19.00
N GLU A 81 21.86 6.14 -19.37
CA GLU A 81 22.53 6.40 -20.66
C GLU A 81 23.72 5.46 -20.89
N LEU A 82 24.33 4.94 -19.82
CA LEU A 82 25.43 3.97 -19.87
C LEU A 82 25.08 2.68 -20.62
N HIS A 83 23.80 2.31 -20.74
CA HIS A 83 23.39 1.13 -21.52
C HIS A 83 23.84 1.22 -23.00
N THR A 84 23.92 2.43 -23.55
CA THR A 84 24.35 2.67 -24.94
C THR A 84 25.83 2.34 -25.18
N GLN A 85 26.63 2.31 -24.11
CA GLN A 85 28.07 2.08 -24.16
C GLN A 85 28.43 0.59 -24.04
N ILE A 86 27.45 -0.29 -23.81
CA ILE A 86 27.65 -1.74 -23.72
C ILE A 86 27.66 -2.34 -25.13
N PRO A 87 28.75 -2.99 -25.57
CA PRO A 87 28.81 -3.63 -26.88
C PRO A 87 27.82 -4.81 -26.98
N GLU A 88 27.12 -4.92 -28.11
CA GLU A 88 26.14 -6.00 -28.36
C GLU A 88 26.82 -7.38 -28.52
N ASP A 89 28.06 -7.39 -29.01
CA ASP A 89 28.86 -8.61 -29.21
C ASP A 89 29.36 -9.22 -27.88
N MET A 90 29.11 -8.60 -26.73
CA MET A 90 29.53 -9.13 -25.42
C MET A 90 28.97 -10.52 -25.11
N LEU A 91 27.80 -10.88 -25.64
CA LEU A 91 27.19 -12.20 -25.41
C LEU A 91 27.96 -13.33 -26.11
N ASP A 92 28.75 -13.01 -27.14
CA ASP A 92 29.55 -14.00 -27.87
C ASP A 92 30.64 -14.64 -27.00
N LEU A 93 30.99 -14.03 -25.86
CA LEU A 93 31.97 -14.55 -24.90
C LEU A 93 31.46 -15.73 -24.06
N TYR A 94 30.16 -15.82 -23.77
CA TYR A 94 29.59 -16.88 -22.93
C TYR A 94 29.72 -18.29 -23.52
N PRO A 95 29.45 -18.54 -24.83
CA PRO A 95 29.60 -19.87 -25.40
C PRO A 95 31.06 -20.29 -25.67
N LEU A 96 32.04 -19.38 -25.53
CA LEU A 96 33.43 -19.69 -25.84
C LEU A 96 34.01 -20.70 -24.84
N SER A 97 34.63 -21.76 -25.38
CA SER A 97 35.34 -22.74 -24.56
C SER A 97 36.72 -22.21 -24.15
N MET A 98 36.79 -21.58 -22.97
CA MET A 98 38.06 -21.11 -22.40
C MET A 98 39.07 -22.25 -22.22
N ALA A 99 38.60 -23.46 -21.91
CA ALA A 99 39.45 -24.65 -21.81
C ALA A 99 40.08 -25.02 -23.16
N ALA A 100 39.32 -24.94 -24.26
CA ALA A 100 39.84 -25.20 -25.60
C ALA A 100 40.86 -24.14 -26.01
N TYR A 101 40.59 -22.86 -25.78
CA TYR A 101 41.53 -21.76 -26.04
C TYR A 101 42.87 -21.94 -25.30
N LEU A 102 42.82 -22.33 -24.02
CA LEU A 102 44.02 -22.50 -23.20
C LEU A 102 44.87 -23.71 -23.59
N MET A 103 44.24 -24.84 -23.94
CA MET A 103 44.90 -26.15 -24.01
C MET A 103 44.94 -26.80 -25.40
N ARG A 104 44.15 -26.31 -26.37
CA ARG A 104 44.09 -26.87 -27.74
C ARG A 104 44.59 -25.85 -28.76
N GLU A 105 45.24 -26.32 -29.82
CA GLU A 105 45.48 -25.51 -31.02
C GLU A 105 44.15 -25.37 -31.81
N SER A 106 43.18 -24.65 -31.25
CA SER A 106 41.97 -24.22 -31.97
C SER A 106 42.03 -22.73 -32.30
N ASP A 107 41.24 -22.30 -33.31
CA ASP A 107 41.26 -20.99 -33.98
C ASP A 107 42.19 -19.93 -33.36
N GLN A 108 43.32 -19.74 -34.04
CA GLN A 108 44.40 -18.87 -33.61
C GLN A 108 43.85 -17.47 -33.35
N ARG A 109 44.09 -16.92 -32.15
CA ARG A 109 43.71 -15.56 -31.71
C ARG A 109 42.22 -15.31 -31.42
N LEU A 110 41.49 -16.33 -30.95
CA LEU A 110 40.08 -16.21 -30.54
C LEU A 110 39.80 -15.05 -29.56
N LEU A 111 40.66 -14.83 -28.55
CA LEU A 111 40.43 -13.82 -27.51
C LEU A 111 41.11 -12.46 -27.76
N SER A 112 42.03 -12.35 -28.73
CA SER A 112 42.81 -11.12 -28.93
C SER A 112 41.97 -9.85 -29.08
N PRO A 113 40.84 -9.84 -29.83
CA PRO A 113 40.00 -8.65 -29.94
C PRO A 113 39.44 -8.17 -28.59
N TRP A 114 39.04 -9.13 -27.73
CA TRP A 114 38.50 -8.86 -26.41
C TRP A 114 39.58 -8.38 -25.44
N LEU A 115 40.77 -8.98 -25.51
CA LEU A 115 41.91 -8.59 -24.69
C LEU A 115 42.37 -7.16 -25.03
N GLU A 116 42.37 -6.78 -26.31
CA GLU A 116 42.70 -5.42 -26.72
C GLU A 116 41.66 -4.40 -26.24
N ARG A 117 40.35 -4.73 -26.30
CA ARG A 117 39.30 -3.88 -25.72
C ARG A 117 39.46 -3.75 -24.21
N SER A 118 39.68 -4.87 -23.52
CA SER A 118 39.94 -4.90 -22.08
C SER A 118 41.19 -4.07 -21.71
N ARG A 119 42.27 -4.14 -22.51
CA ARG A 119 43.47 -3.30 -22.33
C ARG A 119 43.15 -1.82 -22.37
N ARG A 120 42.30 -1.40 -23.32
CA ARG A 120 41.80 -0.02 -23.45
C ARG A 120 40.68 0.34 -22.46
N ARG A 121 40.36 -0.57 -21.52
CA ARG A 121 39.25 -0.40 -20.56
C ARG A 121 37.92 -0.16 -21.28
N TRP A 122 37.73 -0.86 -22.39
CA TRP A 122 36.55 -0.80 -23.26
C TRP A 122 36.27 0.59 -23.83
N ASP A 123 37.29 1.47 -23.84
CA ASP A 123 37.18 2.89 -24.18
C ASP A 123 36.18 3.66 -23.29
N LEU A 124 35.90 3.13 -22.09
CA LEU A 124 34.97 3.70 -21.11
C LEU A 124 35.69 4.52 -20.04
N LYS A 125 35.08 5.65 -19.67
CA LYS A 125 35.52 6.48 -18.53
C LYS A 125 34.80 6.14 -17.23
N HIS A 126 33.71 5.38 -17.30
CA HIS A 126 32.87 5.09 -16.14
C HIS A 126 33.59 4.12 -15.18
N PRO A 127 33.69 4.44 -13.86
CA PRO A 127 34.64 3.80 -12.95
C PRO A 127 34.42 2.31 -12.69
N TRP A 128 33.20 1.76 -12.84
CA TRP A 128 32.91 0.34 -12.62
C TRP A 128 32.38 -0.41 -13.86
N LEU A 129 31.87 0.27 -14.90
CA LEU A 129 31.27 -0.41 -16.06
C LEU A 129 32.31 -1.17 -16.88
N ALA A 130 33.53 -0.62 -17.00
CA ALA A 130 34.65 -1.33 -17.61
C ALA A 130 35.01 -2.62 -16.84
N ASP A 131 34.85 -2.63 -15.51
CA ASP A 131 35.04 -3.86 -14.72
C ASP A 131 33.90 -4.86 -14.97
N PHE A 132 32.67 -4.39 -15.16
CA PHE A 132 31.55 -5.28 -15.49
C PHE A 132 31.78 -6.01 -16.82
N LEU A 133 32.22 -5.28 -17.85
CA LEU A 133 32.58 -5.86 -19.14
C LEU A 133 33.80 -6.80 -19.03
N ASP A 134 34.82 -6.41 -18.27
CA ASP A 134 35.95 -7.31 -17.95
C ASP A 134 35.46 -8.59 -17.27
N GLY A 135 34.44 -8.52 -16.42
CA GLY A 135 33.85 -9.69 -15.74
C GLY A 135 33.40 -10.78 -16.69
N VAL A 136 32.72 -10.42 -17.80
CA VAL A 136 32.26 -11.37 -18.82
C VAL A 136 33.42 -12.16 -19.45
N LEU A 137 34.58 -11.51 -19.64
CA LEU A 137 35.78 -12.12 -20.18
C LEU A 137 36.59 -12.90 -19.13
N VAL A 138 36.81 -12.27 -17.98
CA VAL A 138 37.78 -12.70 -16.96
C VAL A 138 37.25 -13.86 -16.11
N VAL A 139 35.96 -13.86 -15.76
CA VAL A 139 35.35 -14.88 -14.91
C VAL A 139 35.56 -16.30 -15.48
N PRO A 140 35.12 -16.61 -16.72
CA PRO A 140 35.29 -17.95 -17.29
C PRO A 140 36.77 -18.29 -17.52
N LEU A 141 37.61 -17.30 -17.83
CA LEU A 141 39.04 -17.49 -18.04
C LEU A 141 39.77 -17.89 -16.74
N LEU A 142 39.56 -17.15 -15.65
CA LEU A 142 40.17 -17.44 -14.33
C LEU A 142 39.71 -18.79 -13.79
N LEU A 143 38.43 -19.10 -13.92
CA LEU A 143 37.90 -20.39 -13.49
C LEU A 143 38.47 -21.55 -14.31
N SER A 144 38.65 -21.38 -15.62
CA SER A 144 39.27 -22.40 -16.47
C SER A 144 40.75 -22.60 -16.16
N LEU A 145 41.51 -21.51 -15.94
CA LEU A 145 42.91 -21.56 -15.51
C LEU A 145 43.06 -22.33 -14.19
N LYS A 146 42.19 -22.07 -13.22
CA LYS A 146 42.20 -22.74 -11.92
C LYS A 146 41.76 -24.21 -12.01
N LYS A 147 40.65 -24.50 -12.69
CA LYS A 147 40.10 -25.85 -12.86
C LYS A 147 41.09 -26.81 -13.50
N ASN A 148 41.91 -26.31 -14.42
CA ASN A 148 42.91 -27.11 -15.15
C ASN A 148 44.32 -27.04 -14.54
N ASN A 149 44.49 -26.42 -13.36
CA ASN A 149 45.79 -26.27 -12.68
C ASN A 149 46.88 -25.60 -13.53
N LEU A 150 46.51 -24.60 -14.33
CA LEU A 150 47.40 -23.92 -15.29
C LEU A 150 48.14 -22.72 -14.68
N LEU A 151 47.97 -22.45 -13.38
CA LEU A 151 48.60 -21.33 -12.68
C LEU A 151 49.76 -21.84 -11.81
N GLY A 152 50.99 -21.51 -12.21
CA GLY A 152 52.20 -21.74 -11.43
C GLY A 152 52.46 -20.65 -10.38
N ASP A 153 53.43 -20.87 -9.50
CA ASP A 153 53.86 -19.90 -8.48
C ASP A 153 54.71 -18.74 -9.05
N GLY A 154 55.13 -18.84 -10.32
CA GLY A 154 55.97 -17.86 -11.01
C GLY A 154 57.44 -17.87 -10.57
N SER A 155 57.76 -18.51 -9.44
CA SER A 155 59.12 -18.63 -8.90
C SER A 155 59.82 -19.93 -9.29
N GLN A 156 59.11 -21.06 -9.22
CA GLN A 156 59.63 -22.39 -9.55
C GLN A 156 58.93 -23.00 -10.77
N ILE A 157 57.63 -22.74 -10.90
CA ILE A 157 56.79 -23.19 -12.01
C ILE A 157 56.37 -21.95 -12.81
N PRO A 158 56.60 -21.92 -14.14
CA PRO A 158 56.15 -20.80 -14.97
C PRO A 158 54.67 -20.50 -14.77
N LEU A 159 54.33 -19.21 -14.67
CA LEU A 159 52.95 -18.75 -14.73
C LEU A 159 52.40 -19.14 -16.12
N PHE A 160 51.31 -19.91 -16.17
CA PHE A 160 50.75 -20.52 -17.40
C PHE A 160 51.43 -21.81 -17.91
N SER A 161 51.96 -22.63 -17.00
CA SER A 161 52.44 -23.98 -17.36
C SER A 161 51.31 -24.84 -17.95
N GLY A 162 51.51 -25.37 -19.16
CA GLY A 162 50.51 -26.19 -19.87
C GLY A 162 49.54 -25.41 -20.76
N VAL A 163 49.69 -24.09 -20.87
CA VAL A 163 48.96 -23.24 -21.83
C VAL A 163 49.70 -23.20 -23.16
N THR A 164 48.99 -23.05 -24.28
CA THR A 164 49.62 -22.89 -25.60
C THR A 164 50.51 -21.62 -25.66
N PRO A 165 51.60 -21.58 -26.46
CA PRO A 165 52.50 -20.43 -26.49
C PRO A 165 51.80 -19.11 -26.85
N LEU A 166 50.88 -19.15 -27.82
CA LEU A 166 50.14 -17.96 -28.26
C LEU A 166 49.21 -17.43 -27.15
N ALA A 167 48.44 -18.30 -26.49
CA ALA A 167 47.60 -17.90 -25.37
C ALA A 167 48.44 -17.44 -24.17
N THR A 168 49.64 -18.00 -23.99
CA THR A 168 50.57 -17.57 -22.93
C THR A 168 50.97 -16.11 -23.11
N ASP A 169 51.36 -15.69 -24.32
CA ASP A 169 51.72 -14.29 -24.59
C ASP A 169 50.56 -13.32 -24.30
N GLU A 170 49.35 -13.69 -24.74
CA GLU A 170 48.12 -12.94 -24.52
C GLU A 170 47.74 -12.83 -23.04
N LEU A 171 47.87 -13.91 -22.28
CA LEU A 171 47.61 -13.94 -20.84
C LEU A 171 48.64 -13.14 -20.04
N ILE A 172 49.91 -13.18 -20.44
CA ILE A 172 50.95 -12.37 -19.80
C ILE A 172 50.63 -10.89 -19.97
N GLU A 173 50.28 -10.46 -21.18
CA GLU A 173 49.87 -9.06 -21.42
C GLU A 173 48.65 -8.70 -20.57
N LEU A 174 47.60 -9.54 -20.55
CA LEU A 174 46.42 -9.30 -19.71
C LEU A 174 46.78 -9.16 -18.22
N PHE A 175 47.55 -10.10 -17.68
CA PHE A 175 47.91 -10.10 -16.27
C PHE A 175 48.78 -8.91 -15.90
N VAL A 176 49.68 -8.49 -16.79
CA VAL A 176 50.49 -7.28 -16.59
C VAL A 176 49.63 -6.01 -16.69
N ASP A 177 48.77 -5.91 -17.70
CA ASP A 177 47.86 -4.77 -17.89
C ASP A 177 46.81 -4.64 -16.77
N ARG A 178 46.47 -5.74 -16.08
CA ARG A 178 45.61 -5.74 -14.88
C ARG A 178 46.40 -5.56 -13.57
N GLY A 179 47.71 -5.50 -13.62
CA GLY A 179 48.58 -5.43 -12.44
C GLY A 179 48.56 -6.70 -11.59
N TRP A 180 48.13 -7.83 -12.16
CA TRP A 180 48.15 -9.15 -11.51
C TRP A 180 49.51 -9.84 -11.62
N ALA A 181 50.30 -9.49 -12.63
CA ALA A 181 51.69 -9.90 -12.77
C ALA A 181 52.58 -8.70 -13.09
N GLU A 182 53.88 -8.85 -12.83
CA GLU A 182 54.93 -7.92 -13.24
C GLU A 182 56.03 -8.69 -13.99
N ARG A 183 56.72 -8.01 -14.93
CA ARG A 183 57.82 -8.61 -15.69
C ARG A 183 59.12 -8.46 -14.90
N GLN A 184 59.67 -9.57 -14.40
CA GLN A 184 60.98 -9.64 -13.77
C GLN A 184 61.92 -10.54 -14.60
N GLU A 185 63.06 -10.02 -15.05
CA GLU A 185 64.06 -10.79 -15.82
C GLU A 185 63.46 -11.63 -16.97
N ASP A 186 62.57 -11.03 -17.77
CA ASP A 186 61.80 -11.66 -18.86
C ASP A 186 60.80 -12.77 -18.45
N ARG A 187 60.48 -12.90 -17.16
CA ARG A 187 59.46 -13.82 -16.64
C ARG A 187 58.31 -13.09 -15.95
N PRO A 188 57.05 -13.50 -16.19
CA PRO A 188 55.90 -12.95 -15.47
C PRO A 188 55.85 -13.52 -14.04
N VAL A 189 55.83 -12.66 -13.03
CA VAL A 189 55.70 -13.03 -11.61
C VAL A 189 54.42 -12.42 -11.05
N LEU A 190 53.65 -13.20 -10.29
CA LEU A 190 52.39 -12.70 -9.69
C LEU A 190 52.65 -11.62 -8.65
N THR A 191 51.91 -10.51 -8.78
CA THR A 191 51.83 -9.48 -7.75
C THR A 191 50.97 -9.94 -6.58
N GLN A 192 50.94 -9.18 -5.49
CA GLN A 192 50.04 -9.44 -4.37
C GLN A 192 48.56 -9.43 -4.80
N VAL A 193 48.19 -8.55 -5.73
CA VAL A 193 46.82 -8.46 -6.28
C VAL A 193 46.50 -9.69 -7.12
N GLY A 194 47.43 -10.13 -7.99
CA GLY A 194 47.23 -11.33 -8.81
C GLY A 194 47.05 -12.59 -7.96
N ARG A 195 47.88 -12.76 -6.92
CA ARG A 195 47.71 -13.86 -5.95
C ARG A 195 46.33 -13.80 -5.29
N PHE A 196 45.93 -12.61 -4.83
CA PHE A 196 44.62 -12.41 -4.19
C PHE A 196 43.45 -12.84 -5.10
N VAL A 197 43.48 -12.43 -6.38
CA VAL A 197 42.45 -12.74 -7.38
C VAL A 197 42.42 -14.24 -7.68
N ILE A 198 43.57 -14.88 -7.89
CA ILE A 198 43.67 -16.32 -8.19
C ILE A 198 43.19 -17.17 -7.00
N ASP A 199 43.66 -16.85 -5.80
CA ASP A 199 43.33 -17.62 -4.60
C ASP A 199 41.82 -17.62 -4.34
N ARG A 200 41.15 -16.49 -4.64
CA ARG A 200 39.72 -16.28 -4.40
C ARG A 200 38.82 -16.43 -5.63
N SER A 201 39.36 -16.76 -6.81
CA SER A 201 38.57 -16.83 -8.05
C SER A 201 37.38 -17.80 -7.98
N LEU A 202 37.43 -18.81 -7.10
CA LEU A 202 36.35 -19.78 -6.93
C LEU A 202 35.06 -19.15 -6.35
N ILE A 203 35.15 -17.97 -5.72
CA ILE A 203 33.97 -17.18 -5.30
C ILE A 203 33.10 -16.81 -6.51
N LEU A 204 33.71 -16.65 -7.70
CA LEU A 204 33.00 -16.36 -8.95
C LEU A 204 32.31 -17.60 -9.53
N GLY A 205 32.64 -18.81 -9.05
CA GLY A 205 32.17 -20.07 -9.59
C GLY A 205 30.67 -20.27 -9.47
N THR A 206 30.06 -19.84 -8.36
CA THR A 206 28.60 -19.91 -8.17
C THR A 206 27.90 -19.06 -9.22
N THR A 207 28.32 -17.80 -9.41
CA THR A 207 27.79 -16.91 -10.44
C THR A 207 27.99 -17.48 -11.85
N ALA A 208 29.21 -17.95 -12.15
CA ALA A 208 29.54 -18.53 -13.45
C ALA A 208 28.76 -19.82 -13.76
N SER A 209 28.33 -20.58 -12.75
CA SER A 209 27.54 -21.80 -12.97
C SER A 209 26.18 -21.52 -13.64
N TYR A 210 25.65 -20.30 -13.52
CA TYR A 210 24.40 -19.88 -14.16
C TYR A 210 24.58 -19.40 -15.62
N SER A 211 25.78 -19.52 -16.21
CA SER A 211 26.03 -19.16 -17.61
C SER A 211 24.97 -19.71 -18.59
N PRO A 212 24.51 -20.98 -18.49
CA PRO A 212 23.48 -21.51 -19.39
C PRO A 212 22.15 -20.74 -19.32
N MET A 213 21.72 -20.34 -18.12
CA MET A 213 20.53 -19.50 -17.93
C MET A 213 20.74 -18.08 -18.44
N LEU A 214 21.88 -17.47 -18.11
CA LEU A 214 22.21 -16.09 -18.47
C LEU A 214 22.30 -15.88 -20.00
N MET A 215 22.80 -16.88 -20.74
CA MET A 215 22.80 -16.85 -22.22
C MET A 215 21.39 -16.84 -22.83
N ARG A 216 20.38 -17.27 -22.07
CA ARG A 216 18.99 -17.35 -22.51
C ARG A 216 18.11 -16.29 -21.86
N MET A 217 18.72 -15.18 -21.43
CA MET A 217 17.99 -14.06 -20.86
C MET A 217 16.86 -13.51 -21.75
N PRO A 218 16.98 -13.46 -23.09
CA PRO A 218 15.86 -13.09 -23.96
C PRO A 218 14.65 -14.04 -23.84
N ASP A 219 14.88 -15.35 -23.77
CA ASP A 219 13.81 -16.34 -23.56
C ASP A 219 13.19 -16.21 -22.17
N LEU A 220 14.03 -15.94 -21.16
CA LEU A 220 13.59 -15.81 -19.77
C LEU A 220 12.73 -14.56 -19.56
N LEU A 221 13.15 -13.41 -20.09
CA LEU A 221 12.45 -12.14 -19.92
C LEU A 221 11.26 -11.97 -20.88
N PHE A 222 11.36 -12.42 -22.13
CA PHE A 222 10.43 -12.05 -23.20
C PHE A 222 9.98 -13.21 -24.10
N GLY A 223 10.34 -14.44 -23.76
CA GLY A 223 10.05 -15.62 -24.57
C GLY A 223 9.54 -16.80 -23.74
N ASN A 224 9.83 -18.02 -24.21
CA ASN A 224 9.45 -19.23 -23.50
C ASN A 224 10.42 -19.52 -22.35
N CYS A 225 10.13 -18.95 -21.18
CA CYS A 225 10.95 -19.12 -19.98
C CYS A 225 11.06 -20.57 -19.52
N GLN A 226 10.01 -21.38 -19.69
CA GLN A 226 10.00 -22.80 -19.25
C GLN A 226 11.06 -23.62 -19.98
N ALA A 227 11.29 -23.34 -21.27
CA ALA A 227 12.32 -24.01 -22.06
C ALA A 227 13.74 -23.80 -21.51
N VAL A 228 13.98 -22.75 -20.71
CA VAL A 228 15.28 -22.50 -20.04
C VAL A 228 15.52 -23.55 -18.95
N PHE A 229 14.46 -24.00 -18.27
CA PHE A 229 14.52 -24.94 -17.15
C PHE A 229 14.30 -26.40 -17.53
N ASP A 230 14.09 -26.69 -18.81
CA ASP A 230 13.98 -28.06 -19.32
C ASP A 230 15.16 -28.93 -18.85
N ARG A 231 14.86 -30.17 -18.46
CA ARG A 231 15.87 -31.16 -18.10
C ARG A 231 16.40 -31.86 -19.35
N ASP A 232 17.63 -32.35 -19.29
CA ASP A 232 18.18 -33.21 -20.34
C ASP A 232 17.57 -34.63 -20.31
N GLU A 233 17.94 -35.47 -21.28
CA GLU A 233 17.44 -36.86 -21.36
C GLU A 233 17.80 -37.71 -20.12
N ALA A 234 18.82 -37.30 -19.37
CA ALA A 234 19.25 -37.93 -18.13
C ALA A 234 18.62 -37.28 -16.87
N GLY A 235 17.75 -36.28 -17.04
CA GLY A 235 17.07 -35.57 -15.95
C GLY A 235 17.91 -34.47 -15.30
N ASN A 236 19.08 -34.13 -15.85
CA ASN A 236 19.92 -33.06 -15.32
C ASN A 236 19.40 -31.68 -15.73
N GLU A 237 19.70 -30.68 -14.92
CA GLU A 237 19.31 -29.29 -15.17
C GLU A 237 20.14 -28.68 -16.30
N ARG A 238 19.47 -28.00 -17.24
CA ARG A 238 20.16 -27.31 -18.35
C ARG A 238 20.47 -25.84 -18.06
N HIS A 239 19.78 -25.23 -17.09
CA HIS A 239 19.95 -23.83 -16.73
C HIS A 239 21.20 -23.57 -15.86
N LEU A 240 21.83 -24.63 -15.33
CA LEU A 240 22.89 -24.55 -14.33
C LEU A 240 23.98 -25.61 -14.57
N ASP A 241 25.26 -25.21 -14.55
CA ASP A 241 26.37 -26.16 -14.38
C ASP A 241 26.44 -26.62 -12.92
N ARG A 242 25.69 -27.67 -12.61
CA ARG A 242 25.56 -28.22 -11.25
C ARG A 242 26.91 -28.64 -10.65
N SER A 243 27.84 -29.13 -11.48
CA SER A 243 29.17 -29.56 -11.00
C SER A 243 29.99 -28.37 -10.51
N LEU A 244 30.04 -27.28 -11.30
CA LEU A 244 30.72 -26.05 -10.88
C LEU A 244 30.03 -25.40 -9.67
N ASN A 245 28.69 -25.40 -9.66
CA ASN A 245 27.89 -24.81 -8.59
C ASN A 245 28.16 -25.47 -7.23
N VAL A 246 28.21 -26.81 -7.16
CA VAL A 246 28.49 -27.56 -5.92
C VAL A 246 29.90 -27.27 -5.40
N VAL A 247 30.91 -27.30 -6.27
CA VAL A 247 32.31 -27.03 -5.87
C VAL A 247 32.48 -25.59 -5.38
N ALA A 248 31.85 -24.62 -6.05
CA ALA A 248 31.98 -23.21 -5.71
C ALA A 248 31.21 -22.82 -4.45
N SER A 249 29.97 -23.31 -4.28
CA SER A 249 29.16 -23.07 -3.09
C SER A 249 29.80 -23.68 -1.84
N GLY A 250 30.34 -24.91 -1.92
CA GLY A 250 31.08 -25.52 -0.82
C GLY A 250 32.27 -24.68 -0.34
N PHE A 251 33.01 -24.06 -1.27
CA PHE A 251 34.09 -23.13 -0.92
C PHE A 251 33.59 -21.87 -0.18
N GLN A 252 32.45 -21.32 -0.59
CA GLN A 252 31.85 -20.16 0.05
C GLN A 252 31.30 -20.49 1.45
N HIS A 253 30.71 -21.68 1.63
CA HIS A 253 30.08 -22.10 2.89
C HIS A 253 31.09 -22.33 4.01
N ASN A 254 32.30 -22.80 3.69
CA ASN A 254 33.40 -23.01 4.66
C ASN A 254 33.72 -21.79 5.53
N LYS A 255 33.44 -20.57 5.05
CA LYS A 255 33.65 -19.33 5.80
C LYS A 255 32.76 -19.22 7.04
N TYR A 256 31.56 -19.80 6.99
CA TYR A 256 30.55 -19.70 8.05
C TYR A 256 30.64 -20.86 9.05
N PHE A 257 31.25 -21.98 8.64
CA PHE A 257 31.35 -23.19 9.45
C PHE A 257 32.13 -23.01 10.75
N ALA A 258 33.03 -22.03 10.87
CA ALA A 258 33.69 -21.74 12.14
C ALA A 258 32.68 -21.31 13.23
N ASP A 259 31.73 -20.44 12.89
CA ASP A 259 30.69 -20.00 13.85
C ASP A 259 29.70 -21.15 14.13
N VAL A 260 29.46 -22.05 13.16
CA VAL A 260 28.68 -23.28 13.37
C VAL A 260 29.42 -24.23 14.31
N ASP A 261 30.72 -24.41 14.13
CA ASP A 261 31.52 -25.30 14.96
C ASP A 261 31.48 -24.87 16.43
N ASP A 262 31.57 -23.57 16.70
CA ASP A 262 31.48 -23.03 18.06
C ASP A 262 30.09 -23.29 18.68
N LEU A 263 29.02 -23.18 17.89
CA LEU A 263 27.65 -23.54 18.30
C LEU A 263 27.54 -25.04 18.61
N ILE A 264 28.06 -25.90 17.73
CA ILE A 264 28.06 -27.36 17.94
C ILE A 264 28.85 -27.75 19.19
N VAL A 265 30.03 -27.14 19.41
CA VAL A 265 30.81 -27.37 20.64
C VAL A 265 30.01 -26.99 21.88
N SER A 266 29.29 -25.86 21.85
CA SER A 266 28.44 -25.43 22.96
C SER A 266 27.35 -26.47 23.29
N ILE A 267 26.65 -26.99 22.29
CA ILE A 267 25.59 -28.00 22.46
C ILE A 267 26.17 -29.30 23.04
N PHE A 268 27.25 -29.81 22.44
CA PHE A 268 27.85 -31.10 22.82
C PHE A 268 28.83 -31.03 24.00
N SER A 269 28.86 -29.90 24.71
CA SER A 269 29.55 -29.74 26.00
C SER A 269 28.58 -29.54 27.18
N GLN A 270 27.27 -29.57 26.94
CA GLN A 270 26.24 -29.63 27.99
C GLN A 270 26.23 -31.00 28.71
N PRO A 271 25.52 -31.16 29.85
CA PRO A 271 25.34 -32.48 30.46
C PRO A 271 24.77 -33.51 29.47
N ILE A 272 25.29 -34.74 29.47
CA ILE A 272 24.97 -35.77 28.46
C ILE A 272 23.47 -36.02 28.25
N GLY A 273 22.65 -35.96 29.32
CA GLY A 273 21.20 -36.18 29.22
C GLY A 273 20.42 -35.07 28.50
N ASP A 274 21.06 -33.91 28.31
CA ASP A 274 20.49 -32.74 27.63
C ASP A 274 20.98 -32.61 26.18
N GLN A 275 21.92 -33.47 25.76
CA GLN A 275 22.49 -33.47 24.41
C GLN A 275 21.65 -34.32 23.45
N PRO A 276 21.59 -33.95 22.15
CA PRO A 276 20.96 -34.78 21.13
C PRO A 276 21.75 -36.07 20.87
N HIS A 277 21.06 -37.10 20.40
CA HIS A 277 21.66 -38.36 19.92
C HIS A 277 21.83 -38.39 18.40
N TYR A 278 20.96 -37.66 17.70
CA TYR A 278 20.88 -37.64 16.25
C TYR A 278 21.03 -36.21 15.74
N ILE A 279 21.81 -36.04 14.67
CA ILE A 279 21.88 -34.78 13.94
C ILE A 279 21.32 -35.05 12.56
N VAL A 280 20.25 -34.35 12.20
CA VAL A 280 19.56 -34.52 10.91
C VAL A 280 19.80 -33.28 10.07
N ASP A 281 20.51 -33.43 8.96
CA ASP A 281 20.76 -32.39 7.98
C ASP A 281 19.81 -32.55 6.78
N MET A 282 18.89 -31.59 6.63
CA MET A 282 17.96 -31.54 5.49
C MET A 282 18.61 -30.83 4.31
N GLY A 283 18.62 -31.49 3.15
CA GLY A 283 19.39 -31.12 1.96
C GLY A 283 20.89 -31.30 2.17
N CYS A 284 21.29 -32.51 2.59
CA CYS A 284 22.67 -32.79 2.99
C CYS A 284 23.69 -32.72 1.84
N GLY A 285 23.25 -32.70 0.57
CA GLY A 285 24.12 -32.55 -0.58
C GLY A 285 25.17 -33.67 -0.64
N ASP A 286 26.45 -33.33 -0.56
CA ASP A 286 27.55 -34.30 -0.57
C ASP A 286 27.96 -34.80 0.85
N GLY A 287 27.27 -34.35 1.90
CA GLY A 287 27.52 -34.75 3.28
C GLY A 287 28.70 -34.04 3.95
N THR A 288 29.37 -33.09 3.28
CA THR A 288 30.52 -32.37 3.83
C THR A 288 30.17 -31.63 5.12
N PHE A 289 28.98 -31.03 5.19
CA PHE A 289 28.55 -30.30 6.38
C PHE A 289 28.39 -31.23 7.60
N LEU A 290 27.71 -32.37 7.43
CA LEU A 290 27.60 -33.41 8.45
C LEU A 290 28.97 -33.95 8.89
N ALA A 291 29.89 -34.18 7.94
CA ALA A 291 31.23 -34.67 8.23
C ALA A 291 32.00 -33.67 9.12
N GLN A 292 31.92 -32.39 8.79
CA GLN A 292 32.52 -31.30 9.58
C GLN A 292 31.93 -31.24 10.98
N VAL A 293 30.59 -31.26 11.11
CA VAL A 293 29.91 -31.25 12.41
C VAL A 293 30.34 -32.43 13.28
N TYR A 294 30.40 -33.64 12.73
CA TYR A 294 30.86 -34.82 13.46
C TYR A 294 32.33 -34.71 13.87
N HIS A 295 33.19 -34.21 12.97
CA HIS A 295 34.60 -33.97 13.28
C HIS A 295 34.77 -32.98 14.44
N THR A 296 34.00 -31.90 14.43
CA THR A 296 33.96 -30.90 15.51
C THR A 296 33.53 -31.52 16.83
N ILE A 297 32.45 -32.33 16.84
CA ILE A 297 32.01 -33.04 18.04
C ILE A 297 33.13 -33.96 18.56
N ARG A 298 33.70 -34.79 17.68
CA ARG A 298 34.72 -35.78 18.04
C ARG A 298 35.99 -35.15 18.61
N THR A 299 36.39 -33.99 18.10
CA THR A 299 37.71 -33.40 18.42
C THR A 299 37.66 -32.25 19.41
N ARG A 300 36.56 -31.49 19.48
CA ARG A 300 36.46 -30.23 20.24
C ARG A 300 35.44 -30.23 21.38
N SER A 301 34.50 -31.18 21.43
CA SER A 301 33.45 -31.23 22.47
C SER A 301 33.74 -32.25 23.59
N ASP A 302 33.07 -32.11 24.73
CA ASP A 302 33.14 -33.11 25.79
C ASP A 302 32.52 -34.45 25.38
N ARG A 303 31.46 -34.43 24.54
CA ARG A 303 30.87 -35.64 23.95
C ARG A 303 31.88 -36.47 23.16
N GLY A 304 32.82 -35.82 22.47
CA GLY A 304 33.87 -36.47 21.68
C GLY A 304 34.73 -37.45 22.49
N ARG A 305 34.92 -37.21 23.80
CA ARG A 305 35.67 -38.09 24.70
C ARG A 305 34.91 -39.35 25.12
N MET A 306 33.62 -39.45 24.79
CA MET A 306 32.72 -40.49 25.28
C MET A 306 31.88 -41.14 24.18
N LEU A 307 32.25 -40.98 22.90
CA LEU A 307 31.51 -41.52 21.75
C LEU A 307 31.32 -43.05 21.81
N ASP A 308 32.24 -43.78 22.45
CA ASP A 308 32.11 -45.24 22.64
C ASP A 308 30.92 -45.63 23.54
N LYS A 309 30.56 -44.78 24.50
CA LYS A 309 29.44 -45.00 25.45
C LYS A 309 28.18 -44.27 25.03
N HIS A 310 28.34 -43.10 24.44
CA HIS A 310 27.27 -42.22 24.00
C HIS A 310 27.53 -41.84 22.54
N PRO A 311 27.22 -42.72 21.58
CA PRO A 311 27.44 -42.42 20.17
C PRO A 311 26.57 -41.25 19.71
N VAL A 312 26.99 -40.57 18.64
CA VAL A 312 26.18 -39.61 17.89
C VAL A 312 26.08 -40.13 16.47
N ARG A 313 24.87 -40.12 15.90
CA ARG A 313 24.64 -40.59 14.54
C ARG A 313 24.26 -39.42 13.63
N MET A 314 24.96 -39.31 12.51
CA MET A 314 24.73 -38.30 11.49
C MET A 314 23.67 -38.78 10.50
N ILE A 315 22.67 -37.97 10.19
CA ILE A 315 21.57 -38.35 9.30
C ILE A 315 21.51 -37.35 8.16
N GLY A 316 21.90 -37.80 6.96
CA GLY A 316 21.77 -37.02 5.74
C GLY A 316 20.39 -37.25 5.12
N VAL A 317 19.67 -36.17 4.86
CA VAL A 317 18.36 -36.21 4.20
C VAL A 317 18.42 -35.38 2.94
N ASP A 318 18.01 -35.96 1.82
CA ASP A 318 17.99 -35.28 0.53
C ASP A 318 16.94 -35.94 -0.38
N TYR A 319 16.24 -35.14 -1.18
CA TYR A 319 15.31 -35.63 -2.19
C TYR A 319 16.02 -36.22 -3.42
N ASN A 320 17.30 -35.90 -3.62
CA ASN A 320 18.10 -36.32 -4.76
C ASN A 320 18.93 -37.57 -4.43
N GLN A 321 18.72 -38.64 -5.19
CA GLN A 321 19.42 -39.91 -4.97
C GLN A 321 20.95 -39.80 -5.14
N GLN A 322 21.45 -38.98 -6.06
CA GLN A 322 22.90 -38.82 -6.28
C GLN A 322 23.56 -38.10 -5.09
N ALA A 323 22.85 -37.15 -4.46
CA ALA A 323 23.30 -36.48 -3.25
C ALA A 323 23.42 -37.49 -2.08
N LEU A 324 22.43 -38.36 -1.90
CA LEU A 324 22.48 -39.42 -0.89
C LEU A 324 23.66 -40.40 -1.12
N GLU A 325 23.93 -40.76 -2.37
CA GLU A 325 25.06 -41.61 -2.73
C GLU A 325 26.41 -40.92 -2.43
N ALA A 326 26.55 -39.64 -2.77
CA ALA A 326 27.74 -38.85 -2.45
C ALA A 326 27.93 -38.71 -0.93
N THR A 327 26.86 -38.40 -0.20
CA THR A 327 26.85 -38.32 1.27
C THR A 327 27.29 -39.64 1.92
N THR A 328 26.82 -40.77 1.39
CA THR A 328 27.22 -42.10 1.88
C THR A 328 28.73 -42.33 1.73
N GLN A 329 29.32 -41.87 0.62
CA GLN A 329 30.76 -41.97 0.40
C GLN A 329 31.55 -41.05 1.34
N THR A 330 31.11 -39.80 1.49
CA THR A 330 31.74 -38.81 2.37
C THR A 330 31.72 -39.25 3.84
N LEU A 331 30.63 -39.89 4.27
CA LEU A 331 30.44 -40.31 5.67
C LEU A 331 30.87 -41.75 5.96
N ALA A 332 31.57 -42.44 5.05
CA ALA A 332 31.88 -43.87 5.17
C ALA A 332 32.49 -44.30 6.52
N ASP A 333 33.34 -43.45 7.13
CA ASP A 333 34.00 -43.71 8.41
C ASP A 333 33.28 -43.08 9.62
N ILE A 334 32.09 -42.52 9.42
CA ILE A 334 31.28 -41.82 10.43
C ILE A 334 29.99 -42.61 10.66
N PRO A 335 29.52 -42.82 11.91
CA PRO A 335 28.23 -43.45 12.16
C PRO A 335 27.09 -42.62 11.53
N HIS A 336 26.49 -43.13 10.47
CA HIS A 336 25.50 -42.37 9.71
C HIS A 336 24.26 -43.16 9.25
N LEU A 337 23.30 -42.45 8.71
CA LEU A 337 22.14 -42.92 7.97
C LEU A 337 21.86 -41.92 6.85
N VAL A 338 21.43 -42.39 5.68
CA VAL A 338 20.91 -41.53 4.61
C VAL A 338 19.46 -41.87 4.36
N LEU A 339 18.60 -40.86 4.22
CA LEU A 339 17.16 -41.02 4.01
C LEU A 339 16.67 -40.10 2.89
N PRO A 340 15.70 -40.54 2.07
CA PRO A 340 14.98 -39.62 1.22
C PRO A 340 14.10 -38.68 2.06
N GLY A 341 14.04 -37.41 1.67
CA GLY A 341 13.14 -36.43 2.28
C GLY A 341 13.14 -35.10 1.54
N ASP A 342 12.07 -34.34 1.72
CA ASP A 342 11.87 -33.02 1.10
C ASP A 342 11.77 -31.95 2.19
N ILE A 343 12.37 -30.78 1.97
CA ILE A 343 12.30 -29.68 2.93
C ILE A 343 10.88 -29.17 3.14
N GLY A 344 9.99 -29.30 2.14
CA GLY A 344 8.58 -28.94 2.23
C GLY A 344 7.72 -29.90 3.05
N ASP A 345 8.22 -31.11 3.38
CA ASP A 345 7.46 -32.14 4.10
C ASP A 345 8.23 -32.70 5.32
N PRO A 346 8.40 -31.87 6.37
CA PRO A 346 9.06 -32.30 7.61
C PRO A 346 8.26 -33.36 8.40
N GLU A 347 6.95 -33.48 8.18
CA GLU A 347 6.11 -34.48 8.86
C GLU A 347 6.43 -35.89 8.32
N GLN A 348 6.58 -36.04 7.01
CA GLN A 348 7.04 -37.29 6.41
C GLN A 348 8.47 -37.67 6.82
N LEU A 349 9.37 -36.68 6.99
CA LEU A 349 10.69 -36.93 7.57
C LEU A 349 10.58 -37.58 8.97
N MET A 350 9.71 -37.09 9.85
CA MET A 350 9.55 -37.67 11.18
C MET A 350 9.09 -39.13 11.13
N LEU A 351 8.14 -39.45 10.24
CA LEU A 351 7.71 -40.83 10.02
C LEU A 351 8.85 -41.72 9.54
N ASN A 352 9.69 -41.21 8.64
CA ASN A 352 10.86 -41.93 8.14
C ASN A 352 11.89 -42.19 9.24
N LEU A 353 12.14 -41.21 10.13
CA LEU A 353 13.03 -41.39 11.28
C LEU A 353 12.50 -42.46 12.25
N GLN A 354 11.21 -42.39 12.60
CA GLN A 354 10.57 -43.37 13.48
C GLN A 354 10.59 -44.79 12.91
N ALA A 355 10.39 -44.94 11.59
CA ALA A 355 10.49 -46.23 10.91
C ALA A 355 11.89 -46.87 11.05
N HIS A 356 12.92 -46.07 11.30
CA HIS A 356 14.30 -46.50 11.55
C HIS A 356 14.65 -46.59 13.05
N GLY A 357 13.65 -46.52 13.93
CA GLY A 357 13.83 -46.60 15.39
C GLY A 357 14.52 -45.38 15.99
N ILE A 358 14.41 -44.22 15.35
CA ILE A 358 14.94 -42.94 15.84
C ILE A 358 13.84 -42.19 16.57
N GLU A 359 14.10 -41.83 17.82
CA GLU A 359 13.20 -41.02 18.65
C GLU A 359 13.27 -39.54 18.23
N PRO A 360 12.17 -38.93 17.74
CA PRO A 360 12.19 -37.54 17.27
C PRO A 360 12.63 -36.51 18.34
N GLU A 361 12.36 -36.78 19.61
CA GLU A 361 12.70 -35.88 20.73
C GLU A 361 14.22 -35.77 20.98
N ASP A 362 15.02 -36.68 20.45
CA ASP A 362 16.49 -36.71 20.59
C ASP A 362 17.22 -36.15 19.35
N VAL A 363 16.49 -35.53 18.41
CA VAL A 363 17.01 -35.02 17.14
C VAL A 363 17.35 -33.54 17.24
N LEU A 364 18.56 -33.17 16.85
CA LEU A 364 18.94 -31.81 16.47
C LEU A 364 18.79 -31.66 14.95
N HIS A 365 17.91 -30.77 14.52
CA HIS A 365 17.77 -30.43 13.11
C HIS A 365 18.79 -29.36 12.72
N ILE A 366 19.48 -29.59 11.60
CA ILE A 366 20.36 -28.61 10.97
C ILE A 366 20.04 -28.52 9.48
N ARG A 367 20.35 -27.38 8.87
CA ARG A 367 20.40 -27.21 7.41
C ARG A 367 21.13 -25.92 7.05
N SER A 368 21.68 -25.89 5.85
CA SER A 368 22.37 -24.72 5.32
C SER A 368 21.90 -24.37 3.91
N PHE A 369 21.45 -23.14 3.74
CA PHE A 369 21.11 -22.48 2.47
C PHE A 369 20.07 -23.24 1.65
N LEU A 370 18.90 -23.50 2.25
CA LEU A 370 17.90 -24.39 1.64
C LEU A 370 16.45 -23.88 1.70
N ASP A 371 16.05 -23.11 2.72
CA ASP A 371 14.65 -22.67 2.84
C ASP A 371 14.25 -21.73 1.68
N HIS A 372 15.20 -20.97 1.15
CA HIS A 372 14.99 -20.13 -0.04
C HIS A 372 14.89 -20.94 -1.35
N ASN A 373 15.41 -22.17 -1.40
CA ASN A 373 15.39 -23.03 -2.58
C ASN A 373 14.35 -24.17 -2.46
N ARG A 374 13.42 -24.06 -1.51
CA ARG A 374 12.31 -25.00 -1.37
C ARG A 374 11.36 -24.90 -2.57
N PRO A 375 10.67 -25.98 -2.95
CA PRO A 375 9.54 -25.88 -3.87
C PRO A 375 8.49 -24.89 -3.34
N PHE A 376 8.04 -23.97 -4.18
CA PHE A 376 6.96 -23.05 -3.80
C PHE A 376 5.66 -23.84 -3.55
N ILE A 377 5.11 -23.69 -2.35
CA ILE A 377 3.78 -24.18 -1.99
C ILE A 377 2.89 -22.95 -1.79
N PRO A 378 1.82 -22.76 -2.58
CA PRO A 378 0.89 -21.66 -2.38
C PRO A 378 0.30 -21.66 -0.96
N PRO A 379 0.11 -20.48 -0.34
CA PRO A 379 -0.56 -20.36 0.95
C PRO A 379 -1.88 -21.12 1.00
N GLN A 380 -2.15 -21.74 2.14
CA GLN A 380 -3.46 -22.30 2.46
C GLN A 380 -4.32 -21.30 3.26
N ASP A 381 -3.68 -20.40 4.00
CA ASP A 381 -4.35 -19.33 4.75
C ASP A 381 -4.39 -18.04 3.90
N ASN A 382 -5.40 -17.95 3.03
CA ASN A 382 -5.61 -16.80 2.15
C ASN A 382 -5.91 -15.51 2.93
N GLU A 383 -6.64 -15.62 4.05
CA GLU A 383 -6.98 -14.47 4.89
C GLU A 383 -5.71 -13.87 5.51
N ALA A 384 -4.80 -14.71 6.01
CA ALA A 384 -3.50 -14.24 6.49
C ALA A 384 -2.62 -13.67 5.36
N ALA A 385 -2.68 -14.23 4.15
CA ALA A 385 -1.97 -13.67 2.99
C ALA A 385 -2.49 -12.27 2.64
N GLU A 386 -3.81 -12.07 2.60
CA GLU A 386 -4.45 -10.78 2.32
C GLU A 386 -4.15 -9.74 3.40
N HIS A 387 -4.21 -10.12 4.68
CA HIS A 387 -3.84 -9.23 5.79
C HIS A 387 -2.40 -8.72 5.68
N ARG A 388 -1.50 -9.49 5.04
CA ARG A 388 -0.10 -9.09 4.81
C ARG A 388 0.08 -8.15 3.62
N ALA A 389 -0.90 -8.01 2.73
CA ALA A 389 -0.78 -7.19 1.51
C ALA A 389 -0.43 -5.72 1.80
N GLY A 390 -0.80 -5.21 2.98
CA GLY A 390 -0.48 -3.87 3.44
C GLY A 390 0.97 -3.65 3.91
N THR A 391 1.79 -4.71 4.01
CA THR A 391 3.18 -4.66 4.48
C THR A 391 4.15 -4.55 3.30
N PRO A 392 5.11 -3.61 3.29
CA PRO A 392 6.02 -3.41 2.17
C PRO A 392 7.18 -4.43 2.18
N TYR A 393 6.94 -5.64 1.67
CA TYR A 393 8.01 -6.59 1.37
C TYR A 393 8.64 -6.29 0.02
N GLU A 394 9.97 -6.42 -0.12
CA GLU A 394 10.69 -5.99 -1.33
C GLU A 394 11.28 -7.18 -2.13
N GLY A 395 11.23 -8.39 -1.60
CA GLY A 395 11.54 -9.66 -2.27
C GLY A 395 10.88 -9.80 -3.66
N VAL A 396 11.59 -10.40 -4.62
CA VAL A 396 11.07 -10.69 -5.97
C VAL A 396 11.03 -12.19 -6.16
N PHE A 397 9.86 -12.69 -6.56
CA PHE A 397 9.55 -14.11 -6.59
C PHE A 397 8.88 -14.48 -7.90
N VAL A 398 9.31 -15.57 -8.51
CA VAL A 398 8.83 -15.98 -9.83
C VAL A 398 8.28 -17.40 -9.74
N ASP A 399 7.09 -17.61 -10.31
CA ASP A 399 6.51 -18.94 -10.41
C ASP A 399 7.07 -19.73 -11.60
N THR A 400 6.68 -21.01 -11.71
CA THR A 400 7.13 -21.90 -12.79
C THR A 400 6.64 -21.52 -14.19
N THR A 401 5.75 -20.54 -14.30
CA THR A 401 5.23 -20.00 -15.57
C THR A 401 5.85 -18.66 -15.94
N GLY A 402 6.72 -18.11 -15.07
CA GLY A 402 7.37 -16.82 -15.27
C GLY A 402 6.57 -15.61 -14.75
N HIS A 403 5.45 -15.84 -14.06
CA HIS A 403 4.69 -14.76 -13.45
C HIS A 403 5.24 -14.37 -12.09
N LEU A 404 5.05 -13.09 -11.74
CA LEU A 404 5.40 -12.54 -10.44
C LEU A 404 4.48 -13.16 -9.37
N ILE A 405 5.07 -13.79 -8.36
CA ILE A 405 4.37 -14.13 -7.12
C ILE A 405 4.35 -12.86 -6.25
N PRO A 406 3.18 -12.37 -5.81
CA PRO A 406 3.12 -11.20 -4.94
C PRO A 406 3.95 -11.41 -3.65
N PRO A 407 4.75 -10.42 -3.22
CA PRO A 407 5.64 -10.60 -2.07
C PRO A 407 4.94 -11.09 -0.79
N HIS A 408 3.75 -10.56 -0.50
CA HIS A 408 2.97 -10.96 0.68
C HIS A 408 2.50 -12.44 0.62
N VAL A 409 2.20 -12.95 -0.58
CA VAL A 409 1.84 -14.36 -0.81
C VAL A 409 3.06 -15.26 -0.55
N MET A 410 4.24 -14.87 -1.04
CA MET A 410 5.47 -15.64 -0.78
C MET A 410 5.84 -15.65 0.71
N VAL A 411 5.70 -14.51 1.40
CA VAL A 411 5.97 -14.44 2.84
C VAL A 411 5.00 -15.32 3.62
N GLN A 412 3.71 -15.34 3.28
CA GLN A 412 2.76 -16.27 3.90
C GLN A 412 3.14 -17.73 3.62
N SER A 413 3.58 -18.06 2.39
CA SER A 413 4.10 -19.41 2.07
C SER A 413 5.31 -19.78 2.94
N LEU A 414 6.21 -18.82 3.20
CA LEU A 414 7.37 -19.02 4.09
C LEU A 414 6.94 -19.23 5.55
N VAL A 415 5.95 -18.47 6.05
CA VAL A 415 5.39 -18.64 7.39
C VAL A 415 4.83 -20.06 7.53
N GLU A 416 3.98 -20.51 6.62
CA GLU A 416 3.41 -21.86 6.66
C GLU A 416 4.47 -22.95 6.55
N HIS A 417 5.51 -22.74 5.73
CA HIS A 417 6.67 -23.63 5.65
C HIS A 417 7.37 -23.76 7.00
N LEU A 418 7.68 -22.63 7.64
CA LEU A 418 8.31 -22.62 8.96
C LEU A 418 7.39 -23.16 10.06
N GLU A 419 6.07 -23.03 9.92
CA GLU A 419 5.09 -23.66 10.81
C GLU A 419 5.12 -25.19 10.73
N ARG A 420 5.19 -25.77 9.51
CA ARG A 420 5.35 -27.22 9.33
C ARG A 420 6.62 -27.70 10.04
N TRP A 421 7.72 -26.96 9.90
CA TRP A 421 8.96 -27.26 10.63
C TRP A 421 8.81 -27.09 12.15
N SER A 422 8.21 -26.00 12.61
CA SER A 422 7.96 -25.73 14.04
C SER A 422 7.18 -26.85 14.74
N ARG A 423 6.34 -27.60 14.02
CA ARG A 423 5.65 -28.78 14.57
C ARG A 423 6.58 -29.94 14.92
N VAL A 424 7.66 -30.13 14.18
CA VAL A 424 8.58 -31.27 14.33
C VAL A 424 9.88 -30.94 15.07
N VAL A 425 10.20 -29.66 15.27
CA VAL A 425 11.37 -29.25 16.05
C VAL A 425 11.26 -29.75 17.50
N SER A 426 12.24 -30.54 17.92
CA SER A 426 12.36 -31.07 19.28
C SER A 426 12.88 -30.01 20.27
N ARG A 427 13.03 -30.40 21.54
CA ARG A 427 13.73 -29.59 22.56
C ARG A 427 15.18 -29.22 22.19
N HIS A 428 15.82 -29.96 21.29
CA HIS A 428 17.18 -29.67 20.83
C HIS A 428 17.21 -28.58 19.75
N GLY A 429 16.06 -28.14 19.23
CA GLY A 429 15.96 -26.98 18.35
C GLY A 429 16.36 -27.24 16.90
N LEU A 430 16.54 -26.13 16.17
CA LEU A 430 16.77 -26.11 14.73
C LEU A 430 17.85 -25.08 14.37
N ILE A 431 18.96 -25.53 13.79
CA ILE A 431 20.03 -24.66 13.31
C ILE A 431 19.83 -24.41 11.82
N ILE A 432 19.66 -23.15 11.45
CA ILE A 432 19.56 -22.71 10.05
C ILE A 432 20.68 -21.74 9.75
N LEU A 433 21.47 -22.05 8.73
CA LEU A 433 22.30 -21.08 8.05
C LEU A 433 21.57 -20.67 6.77
N GLU A 434 21.15 -19.41 6.64
CA GLU A 434 20.33 -18.96 5.50
C GLU A 434 20.88 -17.69 4.85
N VAL A 435 20.60 -17.51 3.56
CA VAL A 435 20.97 -16.36 2.75
C VAL A 435 19.73 -15.53 2.35
N HIS A 436 19.93 -14.21 2.25
CA HIS A 436 18.87 -13.20 2.18
C HIS A 436 19.16 -12.18 1.08
N CYS A 437 18.09 -11.62 0.52
CA CYS A 437 18.18 -10.51 -0.44
C CYS A 437 18.24 -9.15 0.26
N LEU A 438 18.63 -8.11 -0.48
CA LEU A 438 18.71 -6.73 0.01
C LEU A 438 17.87 -5.76 -0.84
N SER A 439 17.39 -4.68 -0.22
CA SER A 439 16.68 -3.62 -0.94
C SER A 439 17.55 -2.98 -2.04
N PRO A 440 16.95 -2.52 -3.16
CA PRO A 440 17.70 -1.82 -4.20
C PRO A 440 18.50 -0.62 -3.69
N GLU A 441 17.97 0.12 -2.72
CA GLU A 441 18.64 1.26 -2.10
C GLU A 441 19.90 0.84 -1.33
N ILE A 442 19.82 -0.26 -0.57
CA ILE A 442 20.99 -0.79 0.15
C ILE A 442 22.04 -1.28 -0.86
N ILE A 443 21.62 -1.96 -1.93
CA ILE A 443 22.53 -2.45 -2.98
C ILE A 443 23.22 -1.27 -3.68
N ALA A 444 22.48 -0.26 -4.12
CA ALA A 444 23.02 0.92 -4.79
C ALA A 444 24.08 1.64 -3.93
N ASN A 445 23.79 1.81 -2.63
CA ASN A 445 24.71 2.46 -1.68
C ASN A 445 25.94 1.60 -1.31
N ASN A 446 25.92 0.30 -1.60
CA ASN A 446 26.96 -0.64 -1.20
C ASN A 446 27.42 -1.55 -2.36
N LEU A 447 27.35 -1.06 -3.60
CA LEU A 447 27.57 -1.85 -4.82
C LEU A 447 28.89 -2.64 -4.80
N ASP A 448 29.97 -2.00 -4.36
CA ASP A 448 31.30 -2.61 -4.28
C ASP A 448 31.44 -3.59 -3.09
N LEU A 449 30.68 -3.35 -2.04
CA LEU A 449 30.80 -4.04 -0.76
C LEU A 449 29.83 -5.24 -0.61
N SER A 450 28.86 -5.36 -1.51
CA SER A 450 27.79 -6.35 -1.47
C SER A 450 27.76 -7.20 -2.74
N GLU A 451 27.53 -8.50 -2.57
CA GLU A 451 27.31 -9.42 -3.68
C GLU A 451 25.86 -9.38 -4.21
N SER A 452 24.94 -8.68 -3.52
CA SER A 452 23.50 -8.79 -3.77
C SER A 452 23.04 -8.37 -5.16
N LEU A 453 23.73 -7.47 -5.88
CA LEU A 453 23.31 -7.11 -7.23
C LEU A 453 23.22 -8.34 -8.16
N HIS A 454 24.29 -9.14 -8.24
CA HIS A 454 24.27 -10.35 -9.05
C HIS A 454 23.59 -11.50 -8.31
N PHE A 455 23.81 -11.63 -7.00
CA PHE A 455 23.34 -12.76 -6.22
C PHE A 455 21.82 -12.82 -6.16
N ASP A 456 21.18 -11.72 -5.79
CA ASP A 456 19.72 -11.64 -5.68
C ASP A 456 19.07 -11.85 -7.06
N ALA A 457 19.70 -11.31 -8.11
CA ALA A 457 19.21 -11.42 -9.48
C ALA A 457 19.24 -12.86 -9.99
N TYR A 458 20.37 -13.59 -9.92
CA TYR A 458 20.39 -14.95 -10.44
C TYR A 458 19.54 -15.92 -9.60
N HIS A 459 19.30 -15.65 -8.31
CA HIS A 459 18.35 -16.42 -7.51
C HIS A 459 16.91 -16.19 -7.97
N ALA A 460 16.50 -14.93 -8.15
CA ALA A 460 15.17 -14.62 -8.69
C ALA A 460 14.99 -15.21 -10.10
N PHE A 461 16.00 -15.08 -10.97
CA PHE A 461 15.99 -15.65 -12.31
C PHE A 461 15.96 -17.18 -12.33
N SER A 462 16.43 -17.86 -11.29
CA SER A 462 16.37 -19.32 -11.18
C SER A 462 15.15 -19.83 -10.42
N GLY A 463 14.18 -18.96 -10.13
CA GLY A 463 12.95 -19.33 -9.43
C GLY A 463 13.14 -19.60 -7.94
N GLN A 464 14.22 -19.09 -7.33
CA GLN A 464 14.47 -19.21 -5.90
C GLN A 464 13.84 -18.04 -5.12
N HIS A 465 13.68 -18.22 -3.81
CA HIS A 465 12.79 -17.41 -2.97
C HIS A 465 13.54 -16.69 -1.83
N LEU A 466 14.50 -15.84 -2.19
CA LEU A 466 15.21 -15.01 -1.21
C LEU A 466 14.27 -13.95 -0.62
N VAL A 467 14.21 -13.87 0.69
CA VAL A 467 13.56 -12.80 1.45
C VAL A 467 14.63 -11.98 2.18
N GLU A 468 14.27 -10.81 2.71
CA GLU A 468 15.14 -10.06 3.60
C GLU A 468 15.32 -10.79 4.95
N ALA A 469 16.45 -10.55 5.61
CA ALA A 469 16.79 -11.27 6.84
C ALA A 469 15.80 -11.03 7.99
N ASP A 470 15.27 -9.82 8.10
CA ASP A 470 14.22 -9.45 9.04
C ASP A 470 12.88 -10.09 8.67
N THR A 471 12.52 -10.13 7.38
CA THR A 471 11.34 -10.88 6.89
C THR A 471 11.43 -12.36 7.26
N PHE A 472 12.60 -12.99 7.10
CA PHE A 472 12.82 -14.39 7.49
C PHE A 472 12.67 -14.61 9.01
N LEU A 473 13.30 -13.76 9.84
CA LEU A 473 13.22 -13.85 11.30
C LEU A 473 11.80 -13.59 11.82
N MET A 474 11.07 -12.65 11.22
CA MET A 474 9.67 -12.40 11.56
C MET A 474 8.80 -13.60 11.16
N SER A 475 9.02 -14.18 9.98
CA SER A 475 8.30 -15.38 9.55
C SER A 475 8.52 -16.56 10.50
N ALA A 476 9.76 -16.74 10.99
CA ALA A 476 10.08 -17.73 12.01
C ALA A 476 9.38 -17.45 13.35
N ALA A 477 9.40 -16.20 13.81
CA ALA A 477 8.77 -15.78 15.06
C ALA A 477 7.23 -15.95 15.02
N GLU A 478 6.62 -15.76 13.85
CA GLU A 478 5.20 -16.04 13.60
C GLU A 478 4.89 -17.54 13.63
N ALA A 479 5.82 -18.38 13.15
CA ALA A 479 5.75 -19.82 13.28
C ALA A 479 6.05 -20.34 14.71
N GLY A 480 6.42 -19.47 15.65
CA GLY A 480 6.77 -19.82 17.03
C GLY A 480 8.22 -20.28 17.21
N LEU A 481 9.08 -20.06 16.22
CA LEU A 481 10.52 -20.34 16.25
C LEU A 481 11.29 -19.06 16.58
N PHE A 482 12.06 -19.08 17.66
CA PHE A 482 12.79 -17.91 18.14
C PHE A 482 14.29 -18.14 18.16
N PRO A 483 15.09 -17.17 17.69
CA PRO A 483 16.53 -17.27 17.81
C PRO A 483 16.98 -17.26 19.27
N GLN A 484 17.90 -18.15 19.63
CA GLN A 484 18.63 -18.05 20.89
C GLN A 484 19.68 -16.94 20.81
N ALA A 485 19.55 -15.93 21.67
CA ALA A 485 20.29 -14.66 21.57
C ALA A 485 21.82 -14.83 21.47
N ASP A 486 22.40 -15.78 22.21
CA ASP A 486 23.85 -16.02 22.22
C ASP A 486 24.38 -16.65 20.92
N PHE A 487 23.49 -17.23 20.12
CA PHE A 487 23.78 -18.08 18.97
C PHE A 487 23.27 -17.51 17.63
N VAL A 488 22.95 -16.22 17.59
CA VAL A 488 22.70 -15.51 16.32
C VAL A 488 23.99 -14.91 15.79
N ARG A 489 24.27 -15.13 14.51
CA ARG A 489 25.32 -14.43 13.77
C ARG A 489 24.75 -13.91 12.47
N HIS A 490 25.20 -12.75 12.05
CA HIS A 490 24.84 -12.17 10.76
C HIS A 490 26.10 -11.79 9.97
N TYR A 491 25.96 -11.79 8.66
CA TYR A 491 27.04 -11.45 7.74
C TYR A 491 26.53 -10.52 6.64
N PRO A 492 27.30 -9.51 6.24
CA PRO A 492 28.58 -9.07 6.83
C PRO A 492 28.47 -8.57 8.28
N LYS A 493 29.52 -8.79 9.10
CA LYS A 493 29.49 -8.51 10.55
C LYS A 493 29.44 -7.01 10.91
N THR A 494 29.90 -6.13 10.01
CA THR A 494 30.15 -4.71 10.31
C THR A 494 29.42 -3.73 9.41
N LEU A 495 28.70 -4.20 8.39
CA LEU A 495 27.95 -3.34 7.47
C LEU A 495 26.48 -3.29 7.89
N PRO A 496 25.74 -2.22 7.54
CA PRO A 496 24.37 -1.99 8.01
C PRO A 496 23.32 -2.83 7.26
N PHE A 497 23.69 -4.03 6.80
CA PHE A 497 22.82 -4.94 6.08
C PHE A 497 23.20 -6.39 6.36
N THR A 498 22.24 -7.30 6.18
CA THR A 498 22.42 -8.73 6.44
C THR A 498 22.10 -9.54 5.19
N ARG A 499 23.10 -10.24 4.67
CA ARG A 499 22.94 -11.20 3.58
C ARG A 499 22.86 -12.63 4.07
N ILE A 500 23.47 -12.97 5.19
CA ILE A 500 23.47 -14.34 5.72
C ILE A 500 23.23 -14.32 7.22
N THR A 501 22.42 -15.23 7.71
CA THR A 501 22.18 -15.47 9.13
C THR A 501 22.54 -16.90 9.50
N LEU A 502 23.31 -17.08 10.57
CA LEU A 502 23.35 -18.34 11.30
C LEU A 502 22.46 -18.19 12.53
N THR A 503 21.43 -19.02 12.62
CA THR A 503 20.42 -18.92 13.66
C THR A 503 20.15 -20.27 14.29
N TYR A 504 20.26 -20.35 15.61
CA TYR A 504 19.78 -21.48 16.39
C TYR A 504 18.38 -21.18 16.93
N PHE A 505 17.37 -21.78 16.33
CA PHE A 505 15.97 -21.62 16.70
C PHE A 505 15.55 -22.60 17.78
N GLU A 506 14.78 -22.09 18.73
CA GLU A 506 14.00 -22.88 19.68
C GLU A 506 12.51 -22.60 19.52
N LYS A 507 11.70 -23.60 19.80
CA LYS A 507 10.24 -23.45 19.81
C LYS A 507 9.79 -22.83 21.14
N ARG A 508 8.94 -21.80 21.07
CA ARG A 508 8.33 -21.17 22.26
C ARG A 508 6.80 -21.27 22.23
N PRO A 509 6.12 -21.17 23.39
CA PRO A 509 4.66 -21.33 23.48
C PRO A 509 3.87 -20.09 23.01
N TYR A 510 4.53 -19.11 22.39
CA TYR A 510 3.93 -17.88 21.92
C TYR A 510 4.46 -17.55 20.51
N ARG A 511 3.82 -16.61 19.83
CA ARG A 511 4.20 -16.12 18.49
C ARG A 511 4.37 -14.61 18.53
N ILE A 512 5.25 -14.07 17.70
CA ILE A 512 5.40 -12.63 17.49
C ILE A 512 5.15 -12.33 16.02
N ARG A 513 4.28 -11.37 15.74
CA ARG A 513 3.95 -10.90 14.39
C ARG A 513 4.05 -9.38 14.32
N LEU A 514 4.11 -8.83 13.11
CA LEU A 514 3.93 -7.39 12.92
C LEU A 514 2.54 -6.99 13.42
N VAL A 515 2.47 -5.85 14.12
CA VAL A 515 1.20 -5.31 14.58
C VAL A 515 0.49 -4.72 13.36
N ASP A 516 -0.53 -5.43 12.90
CA ASP A 516 -1.50 -4.86 11.97
C ASP A 516 -2.35 -3.82 12.71
N VAL A 517 -1.94 -2.56 12.59
CA VAL A 517 -2.76 -1.42 13.00
C VAL A 517 -3.40 -0.89 11.73
N SER A 518 -4.63 -1.29 11.43
CA SER A 518 -5.50 -0.52 10.54
C SER A 518 -5.35 0.96 10.90
N ILE A 519 -5.17 1.82 9.89
CA ILE A 519 -5.03 3.27 10.06
C ILE A 519 -6.13 3.80 10.98
N SER A 520 -7.34 3.29 10.80
CA SER A 520 -8.52 3.64 11.60
C SER A 520 -8.36 3.31 13.09
N ARG A 521 -7.69 2.21 13.46
CA ARG A 521 -7.40 1.89 14.88
C ARG A 521 -6.43 2.90 15.49
N ALA A 522 -5.38 3.30 14.78
CA ALA A 522 -4.45 4.31 15.24
C ALA A 522 -5.14 5.68 15.41
N ILE A 523 -5.97 6.07 14.43
CA ILE A 523 -6.77 7.31 14.51
C ILE A 523 -7.69 7.28 15.73
N ARG A 524 -8.46 6.18 15.93
CA ARG A 524 -9.37 6.05 17.07
C ARG A 524 -8.69 6.27 18.42
N GLN A 525 -7.48 5.73 18.62
CA GLN A 525 -6.75 5.93 19.88
C GLN A 525 -6.40 7.39 20.13
N HIS A 526 -5.91 8.10 19.11
CA HIS A 526 -5.58 9.53 19.24
C HIS A 526 -6.83 10.39 19.46
N VAL A 527 -7.92 10.07 18.75
CA VAL A 527 -9.19 10.79 18.88
C VAL A 527 -9.81 10.58 20.27
N GLN A 528 -9.75 9.36 20.82
CA GLN A 528 -10.19 9.10 22.20
C GLN A 528 -9.39 9.90 23.23
N GLN A 529 -8.08 10.07 23.03
CA GLN A 529 -7.26 10.92 23.90
C GLN A 529 -7.65 12.39 23.79
N PHE A 530 -7.93 12.88 22.57
CA PHE A 530 -8.46 14.23 22.35
C PHE A 530 -9.78 14.44 23.08
N MET A 531 -10.72 13.50 22.95
CA MET A 531 -12.03 13.57 23.61
C MET A 531 -11.90 13.60 25.14
N ALA A 532 -11.02 12.77 25.71
CA ALA A 532 -10.78 12.71 27.15
C ALA A 532 -10.21 14.03 27.72
N GLY A 533 -9.52 14.83 26.89
CA GLY A 533 -8.96 16.12 27.27
C GLY A 533 -9.83 17.33 26.90
N TYR A 534 -10.96 17.14 26.22
CA TYR A 534 -11.78 18.23 25.73
C TYR A 534 -12.66 18.81 26.86
N PRO A 535 -12.68 20.14 27.07
CA PRO A 535 -13.37 20.77 28.20
C PRO A 535 -14.88 20.91 27.94
N LEU A 536 -15.60 19.79 27.79
CA LEU A 536 -17.07 19.77 27.66
C LEU A 536 -17.68 19.04 28.86
N SER A 537 -18.78 19.57 29.39
CA SER A 537 -19.47 19.07 30.57
C SER A 537 -20.90 18.64 30.28
N ALA A 538 -21.49 17.81 31.14
CA ALA A 538 -22.90 17.41 31.01
C ALA A 538 -23.89 18.59 31.12
N GLY A 539 -23.45 19.76 31.60
CA GLY A 539 -24.28 20.98 31.61
C GLY A 539 -24.50 21.58 30.21
N GLU A 540 -23.72 21.15 29.22
CA GLU A 540 -23.81 21.58 27.82
C GLU A 540 -24.57 20.56 26.96
N ASP A 541 -25.20 19.55 27.57
CA ASP A 541 -26.02 18.56 26.87
C ASP A 541 -27.02 19.25 25.90
N PRO A 542 -27.01 18.91 24.60
CA PRO A 542 -27.91 19.50 23.62
C PRO A 542 -29.38 19.10 23.84
N ILE A 543 -29.67 18.00 24.56
CA ILE A 543 -31.02 17.45 24.64
C ILE A 543 -32.02 18.42 25.30
N PRO A 544 -31.74 19.03 26.48
CA PRO A 544 -32.69 19.96 27.09
C PRO A 544 -33.06 21.19 26.23
N PRO A 545 -32.10 21.97 25.67
CA PRO A 545 -32.46 23.11 24.81
C PRO A 545 -33.14 22.67 23.52
N GLU A 546 -32.70 21.57 22.87
CA GLU A 546 -33.35 21.04 21.68
C GLU A 546 -34.80 20.62 21.97
N THR A 547 -35.05 19.85 23.03
CA THR A 547 -36.40 19.41 23.42
C THR A 547 -37.33 20.59 23.69
N MET A 548 -36.82 21.66 24.30
CA MET A 548 -37.61 22.87 24.58
C MET A 548 -37.97 23.61 23.28
N LEU A 549 -37.02 23.73 22.34
CA LEU A 549 -37.28 24.30 21.01
C LEU A 549 -38.26 23.45 20.21
N GLU A 550 -38.08 22.12 20.20
CA GLU A 550 -38.94 21.18 19.49
C GLU A 550 -40.37 21.23 20.00
N THR A 551 -40.56 21.21 21.32
CA THR A 551 -41.88 21.35 21.93
C THR A 551 -42.52 22.67 21.55
N PHE A 552 -41.79 23.78 21.67
CA PHE A 552 -42.31 25.10 21.34
C PHE A 552 -42.65 25.25 19.85
N GLY A 553 -41.76 24.79 18.96
CA GLY A 553 -41.97 24.77 17.52
C GLY A 553 -43.18 23.91 17.11
N THR A 554 -43.37 22.76 17.74
CA THR A 554 -44.54 21.89 17.53
C THR A 554 -45.83 22.61 17.92
N ARG A 555 -45.85 23.30 19.07
CA ARG A 555 -47.01 24.09 19.52
C ARG A 555 -47.32 25.24 18.56
N TRP A 556 -46.29 25.91 18.06
CA TRP A 556 -46.44 27.00 17.07
C TRP A 556 -46.99 26.45 15.75
N LEU A 557 -46.40 25.39 15.21
CA LEU A 557 -46.86 24.78 13.96
C LEU A 557 -48.33 24.33 14.08
N LEU A 558 -48.72 23.70 15.19
CA LEU A 558 -50.12 23.32 15.41
C LEU A 558 -51.04 24.56 15.41
N ALA A 559 -50.62 25.67 16.01
CA ALA A 559 -51.39 26.92 15.98
C ALA A 559 -51.61 27.43 14.55
N LEU A 560 -50.59 27.33 13.67
CA LEU A 560 -50.72 27.70 12.25
C LEU A 560 -51.74 26.80 11.52
N LEU A 561 -51.69 25.49 11.75
CA LEU A 561 -52.64 24.54 11.15
C LEU A 561 -54.07 24.77 11.68
N GLN A 562 -54.21 25.05 12.97
CA GLN A 562 -55.50 25.40 13.56
C GLN A 562 -56.04 26.72 13.00
N ASP A 563 -55.21 27.72 12.75
CA ASP A 563 -55.67 28.96 12.09
C ASP A 563 -56.25 28.68 10.68
N ARG A 564 -55.66 27.70 9.97
CA ARG A 564 -56.17 27.19 8.68
C ARG A 564 -57.41 26.28 8.80
N GLY A 565 -57.91 26.03 10.01
CA GLY A 565 -59.20 25.38 10.21
C GLY A 565 -59.16 23.86 10.27
N VAL A 566 -58.02 23.24 10.56
CA VAL A 566 -57.87 21.80 10.78
C VAL A 566 -57.35 21.52 12.19
N MET A 567 -57.52 20.29 12.68
CA MET A 567 -57.00 19.80 13.96
C MET A 567 -57.39 20.65 15.19
N LYS A 568 -58.64 21.12 15.25
CA LYS A 568 -59.11 22.02 16.32
C LYS A 568 -59.73 21.30 17.51
N ARG A 569 -60.40 20.18 17.25
CA ARG A 569 -61.19 19.43 18.23
C ARG A 569 -60.71 17.99 18.30
N ALA A 570 -60.92 17.35 19.43
CA ALA A 570 -60.69 15.92 19.60
C ALA A 570 -61.67 15.10 18.74
N GLY A 571 -61.19 13.97 18.19
CA GLY A 571 -62.00 13.05 17.38
C GLY A 571 -62.29 13.54 15.95
N GLU A 572 -61.62 14.59 15.48
CA GLU A 572 -61.65 14.96 14.07
C GLU A 572 -60.89 13.90 13.28
N ILE A 573 -61.54 13.35 12.24
CA ILE A 573 -60.94 12.35 11.35
C ILE A 573 -60.75 12.99 9.98
N TYR A 574 -59.54 12.86 9.46
CA TYR A 574 -59.18 13.34 8.14
C TYR A 574 -58.59 12.21 7.30
N ALA A 575 -58.86 12.19 5.99
CA ALA A 575 -57.99 11.46 5.07
C ALA A 575 -56.66 12.21 4.93
N ARG A 576 -55.55 11.48 4.91
CA ARG A 576 -54.20 12.07 4.91
C ARG A 576 -53.94 12.96 3.70
N ASP A 577 -54.36 12.53 2.52
CA ASP A 577 -54.21 13.31 1.28
C ASP A 577 -55.18 14.49 1.20
N ASP A 578 -56.38 14.34 1.76
CA ASP A 578 -57.34 15.45 1.86
C ASP A 578 -56.80 16.58 2.74
N LEU A 579 -56.03 16.29 3.80
CA LEU A 579 -55.35 17.31 4.60
C LEU A 579 -54.37 18.12 3.76
N LYS A 580 -53.54 17.45 2.94
CA LYS A 580 -52.56 18.11 2.06
C LYS A 580 -53.25 19.05 1.07
N ILE A 581 -54.34 18.58 0.46
CA ILE A 581 -55.15 19.37 -0.49
C ILE A 581 -55.83 20.54 0.21
N ARG A 582 -56.46 20.31 1.37
CA ARG A 582 -57.19 21.33 2.14
C ARG A 582 -56.27 22.44 2.62
N LEU A 583 -55.06 22.09 3.04
CA LEU A 583 -54.01 23.03 3.45
C LEU A 583 -53.25 23.64 2.26
N ARG A 584 -53.56 23.22 1.02
CA ARG A 584 -52.90 23.67 -0.22
C ARG A 584 -51.38 23.47 -0.20
N ILE A 585 -50.93 22.40 0.44
CA ILE A 585 -49.52 22.06 0.48
C ILE A 585 -49.09 21.71 -0.94
N VAL A 586 -47.94 22.23 -1.40
CA VAL A 586 -47.41 21.88 -2.71
C VAL A 586 -46.76 20.49 -2.68
N PRO A 587 -46.80 19.71 -3.78
CA PRO A 587 -46.35 18.30 -3.79
C PRO A 587 -44.94 18.08 -3.24
N LYS A 588 -44.01 19.02 -3.49
CA LYS A 588 -42.63 18.94 -3.01
C LYS A 588 -42.50 18.87 -1.47
N TYR A 589 -43.53 19.28 -0.72
CA TYR A 589 -43.56 19.23 0.74
C TYR A 589 -44.46 18.13 1.33
N TYR A 590 -44.98 17.20 0.51
CA TYR A 590 -45.84 16.13 1.02
C TYR A 590 -45.14 15.22 2.01
N ARG A 591 -43.89 14.85 1.73
CA ARG A 591 -43.07 14.00 2.63
C ARG A 591 -42.72 14.73 3.92
N LEU A 592 -42.37 16.01 3.83
CA LEU A 592 -42.18 16.84 5.01
C LEU A 592 -43.46 16.89 5.86
N PHE A 593 -44.61 17.14 5.25
CA PHE A 593 -45.88 17.19 5.97
C PHE A 593 -46.21 15.85 6.63
N ASP A 594 -45.91 14.76 5.95
CA ASP A 594 -46.04 13.40 6.48
C ASP A 594 -45.14 13.16 7.71
N ALA A 595 -43.92 13.71 7.72
CA ALA A 595 -43.06 13.70 8.90
C ALA A 595 -43.60 14.58 10.04
N LEU A 596 -44.19 15.73 9.73
CA LEU A 596 -44.85 16.61 10.72
C LEU A 596 -46.05 15.91 11.38
N LEU A 597 -46.83 15.15 10.63
CA LEU A 597 -47.91 14.32 11.16
C LEU A 597 -47.37 13.24 12.11
N ALA A 598 -46.29 12.55 11.75
CA ALA A 598 -45.64 11.57 12.60
C ALA A 598 -45.08 12.20 13.89
N MET A 599 -44.56 13.42 13.82
CA MET A 599 -44.16 14.19 15.00
C MET A 599 -45.36 14.46 15.93
N PHE A 600 -46.51 14.91 15.39
CA PHE A 600 -47.71 15.10 16.20
C PHE A 600 -48.23 13.80 16.83
N GLU A 601 -48.10 12.66 16.14
CA GLU A 601 -48.43 11.34 16.71
C GLU A 601 -47.55 11.02 17.93
N ARG A 602 -46.23 11.23 17.83
CA ARG A 602 -45.29 11.01 18.94
C ARG A 602 -45.59 11.92 20.13
N CYS A 603 -46.08 13.13 19.89
CA CYS A 603 -46.55 14.05 20.92
C CYS A 603 -47.93 13.65 21.52
N GLY A 604 -48.55 12.56 21.03
CA GLY A 604 -49.86 12.09 21.50
C GLY A 604 -51.03 12.93 20.99
N LEU A 605 -50.81 13.81 20.02
CA LEU A 605 -51.81 14.78 19.54
C LEU A 605 -52.76 14.20 18.50
N LEU A 606 -52.32 13.16 17.80
CA LEU A 606 -53.10 12.43 16.83
C LEU A 606 -52.78 10.93 16.87
N LEU A 607 -53.54 10.14 16.13
CA LEU A 607 -53.31 8.74 15.83
C LEU A 607 -53.25 8.60 14.30
N LEU A 608 -52.16 8.04 13.80
CA LEU A 608 -52.02 7.72 12.38
C LEU A 608 -52.49 6.30 12.10
N GLN A 609 -53.32 6.17 11.08
CA GLN A 609 -53.76 4.91 10.47
C GLN A 609 -53.44 4.98 8.98
N ASP A 610 -53.45 3.85 8.27
CA ASP A 610 -52.92 3.73 6.90
C ASP A 610 -53.33 4.87 5.95
N ALA A 611 -54.60 5.30 5.97
CA ALA A 611 -55.10 6.40 5.14
C ALA A 611 -55.67 7.60 5.93
N THR A 612 -55.77 7.50 7.26
CA THR A 612 -56.53 8.43 8.09
C THR A 612 -55.74 8.97 9.28
N VAL A 613 -56.06 10.19 9.66
CA VAL A 613 -55.51 10.91 10.81
C VAL A 613 -56.66 11.22 11.76
N GLU A 614 -56.60 10.72 12.99
CA GLU A 614 -57.58 11.00 14.04
C GLU A 614 -56.96 11.88 15.13
N THR A 615 -57.58 13.00 15.47
CA THR A 615 -57.07 13.91 16.51
C THR A 615 -57.42 13.44 17.93
N ARG A 616 -56.48 13.61 18.87
CA ARG A 616 -56.60 13.20 20.27
C ARG A 616 -57.02 14.36 21.18
N PRO A 617 -57.52 14.11 22.41
CA PRO A 617 -57.95 15.17 23.35
C PRO A 617 -56.92 16.27 23.60
N GLU A 618 -55.63 15.94 23.58
CA GLU A 618 -54.52 16.84 23.81
C GLU A 618 -54.42 17.96 22.74
N ILE A 619 -54.94 17.72 21.53
CA ILE A 619 -54.88 18.67 20.39
C ILE A 619 -55.50 20.04 20.72
N GLU A 620 -56.55 20.08 21.55
CA GLU A 620 -57.34 21.29 21.81
C GLU A 620 -56.59 22.30 22.68
N LYS A 621 -55.58 21.85 23.43
CA LYS A 621 -54.86 22.65 24.43
C LYS A 621 -53.37 22.78 24.15
N PHE A 622 -52.85 22.04 23.19
CA PHE A 622 -51.42 21.99 22.92
C PHE A 622 -50.92 23.24 22.18
N ALA A 623 -51.69 23.74 21.21
CA ALA A 623 -51.29 24.87 20.36
C ALA A 623 -51.00 26.15 21.16
N LEU A 624 -50.19 27.06 20.58
CA LEU A 624 -50.08 28.42 21.09
C LEU A 624 -51.43 29.16 20.92
N ALA A 625 -51.88 29.84 21.96
CA ALA A 625 -53.10 30.65 21.93
C ALA A 625 -52.85 32.02 21.31
N ASN A 626 -51.66 32.60 21.53
CA ASN A 626 -51.22 33.83 20.87
C ASN A 626 -49.75 33.69 20.48
N VAL A 627 -49.53 33.32 19.21
CA VAL A 627 -48.20 33.07 18.64
C VAL A 627 -47.22 34.22 18.90
N THR A 628 -47.60 35.48 18.63
CA THR A 628 -46.69 36.62 18.76
C THR A 628 -46.27 36.86 20.21
N ALA A 629 -47.23 36.87 21.15
CA ALA A 629 -46.95 37.14 22.55
C ALA A 629 -46.19 35.99 23.24
N GLU A 630 -46.57 34.74 22.94
CA GLU A 630 -45.91 33.56 23.50
C GLU A 630 -44.50 33.38 22.91
N ALA A 631 -44.28 33.66 21.62
CA ALA A 631 -42.94 33.62 21.02
C ALA A 631 -42.00 34.66 21.63
N GLN A 632 -42.45 35.90 21.83
CA GLN A 632 -41.64 36.92 22.48
C GLN A 632 -41.26 36.53 23.91
N THR A 633 -42.21 35.96 24.67
CA THR A 633 -41.99 35.50 26.05
C THR A 633 -41.03 34.31 26.08
N PHE A 634 -41.26 33.32 25.21
CA PHE A 634 -40.41 32.14 25.09
C PHE A 634 -38.97 32.54 24.74
N ARG A 635 -38.79 33.42 23.76
CA ARG A 635 -37.48 33.92 23.35
C ARG A 635 -36.70 34.55 24.50
N GLN A 636 -37.34 35.42 25.29
CA GLN A 636 -36.69 36.07 26.43
C GLN A 636 -36.18 35.05 27.46
N ASN A 637 -37.01 34.06 27.80
CA ASN A 637 -36.66 33.01 28.75
C ASN A 637 -35.58 32.07 28.19
N PHE A 638 -35.76 31.62 26.94
CA PHE A 638 -34.87 30.67 26.28
C PHE A 638 -33.48 31.26 26.08
N VAL A 639 -33.35 32.49 25.58
CA VAL A 639 -32.05 33.13 25.38
C VAL A 639 -31.34 33.39 26.71
N SER A 640 -32.08 33.70 27.78
CA SER A 640 -31.49 33.85 29.12
C SER A 640 -30.98 32.53 29.68
N GLN A 641 -31.60 31.40 29.34
CA GLN A 641 -31.26 30.08 29.86
C GLN A 641 -30.23 29.35 28.99
N TYR A 642 -30.30 29.51 27.67
CA TYR A 642 -29.51 28.83 26.66
C TYR A 642 -28.98 29.81 25.60
N PRO A 643 -28.11 30.76 25.97
CA PRO A 643 -27.61 31.79 25.06
C PRO A 643 -26.88 31.22 23.83
N HIS A 644 -26.25 30.05 23.96
CA HIS A 644 -25.54 29.36 22.88
C HIS A 644 -26.46 28.77 21.80
N TYR A 645 -27.75 28.59 22.08
CA TYR A 645 -28.74 28.05 21.12
C TYR A 645 -29.52 29.14 20.38
N VAL A 646 -29.15 30.41 20.53
CA VAL A 646 -29.88 31.53 19.92
C VAL A 646 -29.92 31.46 18.40
N ALA A 647 -28.88 30.91 17.75
CA ALA A 647 -28.84 30.76 16.30
C ALA A 647 -29.93 29.82 15.79
N PHE A 648 -30.09 28.65 16.43
CA PHE A 648 -31.19 27.72 16.14
C PHE A 648 -32.56 28.36 16.37
N LEU A 649 -32.73 29.08 17.49
CA LEU A 649 -33.99 29.79 17.76
C LEU A 649 -34.30 30.83 16.67
N ASN A 650 -33.32 31.61 16.23
CA ASN A 650 -33.49 32.62 15.19
C ASN A 650 -33.94 32.00 13.86
N LEU A 651 -33.29 30.91 13.46
CA LEU A 651 -33.64 30.21 12.22
C LEU A 651 -35.04 29.59 12.33
N MET A 652 -35.34 28.91 13.44
CA MET A 652 -36.65 28.31 13.68
C MET A 652 -37.77 29.36 13.68
N GLU A 653 -37.63 30.48 14.40
CA GLU A 653 -38.61 31.56 14.44
C GLU A 653 -38.86 32.15 13.05
N ARG A 654 -37.78 32.37 12.28
CA ARG A 654 -37.84 32.88 10.91
C ARG A 654 -38.62 31.92 10.02
N CYS A 655 -38.29 30.63 10.05
CA CYS A 655 -38.96 29.61 9.26
C CYS A 655 -40.43 29.45 9.68
N LEU A 656 -40.73 29.33 10.98
CA LEU A 656 -42.09 29.18 11.49
C LEU A 656 -42.99 30.39 11.17
N THR A 657 -42.43 31.59 11.15
CA THR A 657 -43.17 32.82 10.76
C THR A 657 -43.64 32.78 9.31
N HIS A 658 -42.90 32.13 8.41
CA HIS A 658 -43.23 32.03 6.98
C HIS A 658 -43.67 30.63 6.56
N TYR A 659 -43.80 29.70 7.50
CA TYR A 659 -43.88 28.25 7.23
C TYR A 659 -45.06 27.89 6.34
N ASP A 660 -46.24 28.42 6.65
CA ASP A 660 -47.46 28.21 5.87
C ASP A 660 -47.29 28.72 4.43
N ARG A 661 -46.75 29.92 4.24
CA ARG A 661 -46.48 30.51 2.91
C ARG A 661 -45.45 29.70 2.12
N VAL A 662 -44.48 29.10 2.81
CA VAL A 662 -43.51 28.18 2.17
C VAL A 662 -44.21 26.89 1.76
N LEU A 663 -44.97 26.24 2.66
CA LEU A 663 -45.69 24.99 2.37
C LEU A 663 -46.70 25.14 1.23
N THR A 664 -47.31 26.31 1.06
CA THR A 664 -48.22 26.60 -0.06
C THR A 664 -47.51 27.08 -1.33
N GLY A 665 -46.19 27.20 -1.32
CA GLY A 665 -45.38 27.66 -2.45
C GLY A 665 -45.51 29.16 -2.77
N GLU A 666 -46.03 29.97 -1.85
CA GLU A 666 -46.13 31.43 -2.00
C GLU A 666 -44.75 32.10 -1.89
N ILE A 667 -43.87 31.56 -1.06
CA ILE A 667 -42.46 31.97 -0.93
C ILE A 667 -41.54 30.75 -1.09
N ALA A 668 -40.38 30.91 -1.71
CA ALA A 668 -39.36 29.88 -1.75
C ALA A 668 -38.67 29.73 -0.38
N ALA A 669 -38.47 28.49 0.08
CA ALA A 669 -37.76 28.21 1.34
C ALA A 669 -36.37 28.87 1.40
N ASN A 670 -35.65 28.88 0.28
CA ASN A 670 -34.33 29.50 0.18
C ASN A 670 -34.35 31.00 0.53
N ASP A 671 -35.40 31.74 0.14
CA ASP A 671 -35.51 33.18 0.45
C ASP A 671 -35.77 33.44 1.94
N VAL A 672 -36.32 32.45 2.65
CA VAL A 672 -36.58 32.52 4.09
C VAL A 672 -35.33 32.17 4.89
N ILE A 673 -34.62 31.11 4.48
CA ILE A 673 -33.40 30.59 5.14
C ILE A 673 -32.18 31.46 4.83
N PHE A 674 -32.08 31.98 3.60
CA PHE A 674 -31.01 32.86 3.12
C PHE A 674 -31.57 34.25 2.77
N PRO A 675 -32.00 35.02 3.78
CA PRO A 675 -32.59 36.34 3.54
C PRO A 675 -31.59 37.24 2.81
N GLU A 676 -32.04 37.86 1.71
CA GLU A 676 -31.21 38.72 0.85
C GLU A 676 -29.96 38.00 0.31
N GLY A 677 -29.97 36.66 0.23
CA GLY A 677 -28.84 35.84 -0.19
C GLY A 677 -27.73 35.68 0.87
N SER A 678 -27.96 36.14 2.10
CA SER A 678 -26.98 36.03 3.20
C SER A 678 -26.91 34.63 3.78
N MET A 679 -25.68 34.13 3.96
CA MET A 679 -25.40 32.84 4.58
C MET A 679 -25.36 32.89 6.11
N ALA A 680 -25.43 34.08 6.72
CA ALA A 680 -25.16 34.26 8.15
C ALA A 680 -26.16 33.54 9.07
N LEU A 681 -27.45 33.55 8.70
CA LEU A 681 -28.51 32.91 9.50
C LEU A 681 -28.34 31.39 9.53
N PHE A 682 -28.04 30.79 8.38
CA PHE A 682 -27.86 29.35 8.23
C PHE A 682 -26.49 28.88 8.76
N ALA A 683 -25.40 29.60 8.49
CA ALA A 683 -24.07 29.24 8.98
C ALA A 683 -23.99 29.22 10.52
N GLY A 684 -24.76 30.08 11.19
CA GLY A 684 -24.75 30.22 12.65
C GLY A 684 -25.23 29.00 13.42
N ILE A 685 -25.90 28.03 12.79
CA ILE A 685 -26.34 26.79 13.47
C ILE A 685 -25.27 25.69 13.46
N PHE A 686 -24.18 25.88 12.71
CA PHE A 686 -23.12 24.87 12.56
C PHE A 686 -21.79 25.27 13.22
N THR A 687 -21.71 26.48 13.78
CA THR A 687 -20.49 27.01 14.42
C THR A 687 -20.83 28.04 15.48
N GLY A 688 -20.00 28.16 16.52
CA GLY A 688 -20.10 29.21 17.54
C GLY A 688 -20.90 28.82 18.79
N ASP A 689 -21.37 27.57 18.87
CA ASP A 689 -21.88 26.94 20.07
C ASP A 689 -20.99 25.77 20.53
N PRO A 690 -20.95 25.43 21.83
CA PRO A 690 -20.05 24.41 22.36
C PRO A 690 -20.18 23.02 21.70
N ILE A 691 -21.38 22.65 21.26
CA ILE A 691 -21.65 21.32 20.71
C ILE A 691 -21.23 21.24 19.26
N SER A 692 -21.62 22.21 18.43
CA SER A 692 -21.17 22.25 17.02
C SER A 692 -19.66 22.41 16.92
N ASP A 693 -19.06 23.28 17.75
CA ASP A 693 -17.61 23.49 17.76
C ASP A 693 -16.85 22.25 18.26
N TYR A 694 -17.41 21.47 19.18
CA TYR A 694 -16.86 20.17 19.58
C TYR A 694 -16.82 19.20 18.40
N PHE A 695 -17.94 18.97 17.72
CA PHE A 695 -17.98 18.02 16.60
C PHE A 695 -17.13 18.47 15.40
N ASN A 696 -17.07 19.77 15.11
CA ASN A 696 -16.18 20.29 14.07
C ASN A 696 -14.69 20.11 14.43
N GLN A 697 -14.31 20.33 15.70
CA GLN A 697 -12.94 20.08 16.15
C GLN A 697 -12.62 18.59 16.17
N LEU A 698 -13.58 17.74 16.52
CA LEU A 698 -13.44 16.29 16.51
C LEU A 698 -13.24 15.76 15.08
N LEU A 699 -14.03 16.25 14.11
CA LEU A 699 -13.84 15.96 12.70
C LEU A 699 -12.46 16.44 12.21
N ALA A 700 -12.05 17.66 12.59
CA ALA A 700 -10.73 18.18 12.25
C ALA A 700 -9.59 17.34 12.86
N GLU A 701 -9.77 16.80 14.07
CA GLU A 701 -8.83 15.88 14.69
C GLU A 701 -8.76 14.55 13.92
N VAL A 702 -9.91 13.96 13.55
CA VAL A 702 -9.96 12.74 12.73
C VAL A 702 -9.22 12.93 11.41
N VAL A 703 -9.49 14.03 10.69
CA VAL A 703 -8.82 14.35 9.42
C VAL A 703 -7.33 14.58 9.64
N PHE A 704 -6.94 15.33 10.68
CA PHE A 704 -5.53 15.55 11.00
C PHE A 704 -4.79 14.24 11.29
N GLN A 705 -5.38 13.34 12.08
CA GLN A 705 -4.77 12.05 12.36
C GLN A 705 -4.73 11.15 11.13
N ALA A 706 -5.76 11.17 10.27
CA ALA A 706 -5.74 10.48 8.99
C ALA A 706 -4.58 10.95 8.11
N ILE A 707 -4.32 12.26 8.03
CA ILE A 707 -3.17 12.82 7.32
C ILE A 707 -1.86 12.27 7.91
N GLN A 708 -1.73 12.26 9.24
CA GLN A 708 -0.50 11.81 9.90
C GLN A 708 -0.23 10.31 9.64
N GLN A 709 -1.26 9.48 9.69
CA GLN A 709 -1.12 8.06 9.36
C GLN A 709 -0.80 7.83 7.88
N GLN A 710 -1.47 8.56 6.96
CA GLN A 710 -1.17 8.46 5.53
C GLN A 710 0.28 8.86 5.19
N LYS A 711 0.86 9.84 5.89
CA LYS A 711 2.29 10.19 5.74
C LYS A 711 3.24 9.04 6.09
N THR A 712 2.92 8.23 7.10
CA THR A 712 3.78 7.10 7.47
C THR A 712 3.81 6.01 6.40
N ARG A 713 2.74 5.89 5.59
CA ARG A 713 2.67 4.95 4.46
C ARG A 713 3.22 5.54 3.16
N SER A 714 3.21 6.86 3.02
CA SER A 714 3.69 7.56 1.84
C SER A 714 4.63 8.70 2.21
N HIS A 715 5.93 8.48 2.07
CA HIS A 715 6.97 9.46 2.40
C HIS A 715 7.29 10.42 1.23
N ARG A 716 6.68 10.25 0.05
CA ARG A 716 7.09 10.94 -1.20
C ARG A 716 5.99 11.71 -1.95
N ARG A 717 4.70 11.63 -1.56
CA ARG A 717 3.58 12.33 -2.25
C ARG A 717 2.86 13.32 -1.34
N LYS A 718 2.27 14.37 -1.93
CA LYS A 718 1.26 15.18 -1.24
C LYS A 718 0.00 14.37 -0.98
N ILE A 719 -0.60 14.58 0.20
CA ILE A 719 -1.87 13.96 0.59
C ILE A 719 -3.02 14.79 0.02
N ARG A 720 -3.91 14.13 -0.73
CA ARG A 720 -5.09 14.74 -1.35
C ARG A 720 -6.33 14.56 -0.49
N ILE A 721 -6.96 15.68 -0.17
CA ILE A 721 -8.13 15.76 0.70
C ILE A 721 -9.28 16.39 -0.09
N LEU A 722 -10.47 15.79 -0.03
CA LEU A 722 -11.68 16.36 -0.60
C LEU A 722 -12.76 16.49 0.46
N GLU A 723 -13.39 17.66 0.52
CA GLU A 723 -14.62 17.89 1.28
C GLU A 723 -15.81 17.84 0.34
N VAL A 724 -16.76 16.93 0.57
CA VAL A 724 -18.04 16.86 -0.16
C VAL A 724 -19.04 17.77 0.54
N GLY A 725 -19.69 18.65 -0.22
CA GLY A 725 -20.81 19.44 0.29
C GLY A 725 -20.42 20.40 1.41
N ALA A 726 -19.32 21.13 1.22
CA ALA A 726 -18.73 21.99 2.24
C ALA A 726 -19.64 23.18 2.66
N GLY A 727 -20.63 23.53 1.83
CA GLY A 727 -21.66 24.52 2.15
C GLY A 727 -21.07 25.89 2.53
N THR A 728 -21.37 26.34 3.75
CA THR A 728 -20.85 27.61 4.29
C THR A 728 -19.41 27.52 4.83
N GLY A 729 -18.80 26.33 4.80
CA GLY A 729 -17.45 26.07 5.27
C GLY A 729 -17.30 26.02 6.79
N GLY A 730 -18.35 25.60 7.50
CA GLY A 730 -18.35 25.51 8.97
C GLY A 730 -17.28 24.54 9.48
N ALA A 731 -17.32 23.29 9.02
CA ALA A 731 -16.32 22.27 9.32
C ALA A 731 -14.96 22.59 8.67
N THR A 732 -14.97 23.04 7.40
CA THR A 732 -13.77 23.44 6.64
C THR A 732 -12.84 24.35 7.43
N GLU A 733 -13.38 25.35 8.13
CA GLU A 733 -12.54 26.31 8.88
C GLU A 733 -11.70 25.62 9.96
N PHE A 734 -12.30 24.68 10.72
CA PHE A 734 -11.60 23.94 11.76
C PHE A 734 -10.55 23.01 11.17
N VAL A 735 -10.89 22.30 10.08
CA VAL A 735 -9.97 21.41 9.37
C VAL A 735 -8.77 22.20 8.84
N LEU A 736 -9.00 23.26 8.06
CA LEU A 736 -7.95 24.09 7.46
C LEU A 736 -7.02 24.70 8.52
N LYS A 737 -7.57 25.23 9.62
CA LYS A 737 -6.77 25.75 10.75
C LYS A 737 -5.88 24.68 11.37
N LYS A 738 -6.40 23.46 11.55
CA LYS A 738 -5.65 22.35 12.18
C LYS A 738 -4.50 21.86 11.29
N ILE A 739 -4.70 21.85 9.97
CA ILE A 739 -3.74 21.30 9.00
C ILE A 739 -2.82 22.36 8.35
N GLU A 740 -2.98 23.64 8.69
CA GLU A 740 -2.27 24.78 8.08
C GLU A 740 -0.74 24.58 8.06
N ALA A 741 -0.17 24.11 9.18
CA ALA A 741 1.26 23.84 9.32
C ALA A 741 1.78 22.71 8.41
N LEU A 742 0.89 21.89 7.85
CA LEU A 742 1.21 20.77 6.98
C LEU A 742 1.04 21.08 5.49
N SER A 743 0.57 22.29 5.15
CA SER A 743 0.16 22.71 3.80
C SER A 743 1.14 22.40 2.66
N ALA A 744 2.46 22.44 2.91
CA ALA A 744 3.47 22.12 1.90
C ALA A 744 3.30 20.70 1.30
N ASN A 745 2.74 19.77 2.07
CA ASN A 745 2.56 18.38 1.70
C ASN A 745 1.09 18.00 1.44
N LEU A 746 0.20 18.98 1.28
CA LEU A 746 -1.24 18.75 1.12
C LEU A 746 -1.78 19.36 -0.17
N GLU A 747 -2.84 18.74 -0.69
CA GLU A 747 -3.73 19.27 -1.71
C GLU A 747 -5.15 19.15 -1.16
N PHE A 748 -5.89 20.26 -1.07
CA PHE A 748 -7.23 20.27 -0.49
C PHE A 748 -8.23 20.81 -1.51
N THR A 749 -9.29 20.04 -1.75
CA THR A 749 -10.36 20.38 -2.68
C THR A 749 -11.67 20.60 -1.92
N TYR A 750 -12.08 21.86 -1.88
CA TYR A 750 -13.37 22.30 -1.37
C TYR A 750 -14.43 22.09 -2.45
N THR A 751 -15.47 21.30 -2.16
CA THR A 751 -16.55 21.07 -3.12
C THR A 751 -17.93 21.33 -2.56
N ASP A 752 -18.84 21.76 -3.44
CA ASP A 752 -20.26 21.88 -3.14
C ASP A 752 -21.09 21.73 -4.43
N LEU A 753 -22.34 21.26 -4.32
CA LEU A 753 -23.26 21.19 -5.46
C LEU A 753 -23.51 22.58 -6.07
N SER A 754 -23.56 23.62 -5.22
CA SER A 754 -23.84 24.99 -5.62
C SER A 754 -22.56 25.79 -5.87
N ALA A 755 -22.48 26.38 -7.07
CA ALA A 755 -21.43 27.35 -7.40
C ALA A 755 -21.45 28.60 -6.48
N THR A 756 -22.57 28.90 -5.83
CA THR A 756 -22.64 29.99 -4.85
C THR A 756 -21.86 29.66 -3.58
N PHE A 757 -21.96 28.43 -3.08
CA PHE A 757 -21.22 28.00 -1.88
C PHE A 757 -19.72 27.87 -2.16
N THR A 758 -19.30 27.42 -3.35
CA THR A 758 -17.87 27.39 -3.70
C THR A 758 -17.27 28.79 -3.85
N ARG A 759 -18.00 29.75 -4.44
CA ARG A 759 -17.57 31.17 -4.47
C ARG A 759 -17.50 31.78 -3.07
N TYR A 760 -18.47 31.47 -2.21
CA TYR A 760 -18.48 31.92 -0.83
C TYR A 760 -17.28 31.37 -0.05
N GLY A 761 -17.04 30.06 -0.12
CA GLY A 761 -15.85 29.42 0.47
C GLY A 761 -14.55 30.07 -0.03
N ARG A 762 -14.42 30.31 -1.34
CA ARG A 762 -13.25 31.00 -1.91
C ARG A 762 -13.06 32.41 -1.36
N SER A 763 -14.14 33.16 -1.18
CA SER A 763 -14.06 34.50 -0.59
C SER A 763 -13.64 34.50 0.88
N ARG A 764 -13.99 33.45 1.62
CA ARG A 764 -13.69 33.30 3.06
C ARG A 764 -12.28 32.77 3.31
N PHE A 765 -11.82 31.80 2.51
CA PHE A 765 -10.61 31.03 2.78
C PHE A 765 -9.48 31.28 1.77
N GLY A 766 -9.77 31.76 0.57
CA GLY A 766 -8.81 31.82 -0.54
C GLY A 766 -7.60 32.72 -0.29
N GLU A 767 -7.75 33.81 0.46
CA GLU A 767 -6.63 34.70 0.80
C GLU A 767 -5.67 34.06 1.82
N ARG A 768 -6.22 33.41 2.86
CA ARG A 768 -5.42 32.77 3.92
C ARG A 768 -4.84 31.42 3.49
N PHE A 769 -5.59 30.66 2.69
CA PHE A 769 -5.25 29.29 2.28
C PHE A 769 -5.19 29.20 0.75
N PRO A 770 -4.15 29.76 0.10
CA PRO A 770 -4.07 29.81 -1.37
C PRO A 770 -3.87 28.44 -2.04
N TRP A 771 -3.57 27.41 -1.24
CA TRP A 771 -3.40 26.02 -1.67
C TRP A 771 -4.69 25.20 -1.69
N VAL A 772 -5.83 25.81 -1.36
CA VAL A 772 -7.17 25.21 -1.46
C VAL A 772 -7.75 25.44 -2.86
N THR A 773 -8.21 24.37 -3.51
CA THR A 773 -8.96 24.44 -4.77
C THR A 773 -10.46 24.38 -4.52
N TYR A 774 -11.26 25.01 -5.39
CA TYR A 774 -12.71 25.12 -5.24
C TYR A 774 -13.38 24.61 -6.51
N HIS A 775 -14.21 23.57 -6.39
CA HIS A 775 -14.88 22.92 -7.51
C HIS A 775 -16.34 22.62 -7.18
N THR A 776 -17.22 22.66 -8.18
CA THR A 776 -18.58 22.14 -8.00
C THR A 776 -18.56 20.61 -8.07
N LEU A 777 -19.30 19.94 -7.20
CA LEU A 777 -19.45 18.48 -7.21
C LEU A 777 -20.89 18.10 -6.85
N ASP A 778 -21.57 17.44 -7.77
CA ASP A 778 -22.75 16.64 -7.50
C ASP A 778 -22.31 15.19 -7.27
N ILE A 779 -22.40 14.73 -6.02
CA ILE A 779 -22.02 13.37 -5.64
C ILE A 779 -22.99 12.31 -6.17
N GLU A 780 -24.17 12.70 -6.66
CA GLU A 780 -25.12 11.78 -7.30
C GLU A 780 -24.92 11.66 -8.83
N ALA A 781 -24.06 12.50 -9.40
CA ALA A 781 -23.73 12.47 -10.82
C ALA A 781 -22.41 11.72 -11.09
N LYS A 782 -22.12 11.45 -12.36
CA LYS A 782 -20.87 10.80 -12.77
C LYS A 782 -19.67 11.71 -12.46
N LEU A 783 -18.66 11.16 -11.80
CA LEU A 783 -17.50 11.91 -11.32
C LEU A 783 -16.59 12.38 -12.46
N GLU A 784 -16.38 11.54 -13.46
CA GLU A 784 -15.46 11.81 -14.57
C GLU A 784 -15.95 12.97 -15.43
N GLU A 785 -17.27 13.08 -15.64
CA GLU A 785 -17.91 14.18 -16.38
C GLU A 785 -17.79 15.53 -15.64
N GLN A 786 -17.48 15.49 -14.33
CA GLN A 786 -17.28 16.65 -13.47
C GLN A 786 -15.79 16.97 -13.22
N GLY A 787 -14.87 16.20 -13.83
CA GLY A 787 -13.42 16.40 -13.72
C GLY A 787 -12.78 15.77 -12.48
N PHE A 788 -13.42 14.74 -11.90
CA PHE A 788 -12.86 13.97 -10.79
C PHE A 788 -12.50 12.56 -11.25
N ASP A 789 -11.20 12.28 -11.32
CA ASP A 789 -10.69 10.95 -11.65
C ASP A 789 -10.81 9.99 -10.46
N ALA A 790 -11.08 8.72 -10.76
CA ALA A 790 -11.16 7.68 -9.74
C ALA A 790 -9.81 7.44 -9.03
N GLY A 791 -9.85 7.05 -7.75
CA GLY A 791 -8.65 6.68 -7.00
C GLY A 791 -7.66 7.84 -6.80
N THR A 792 -8.14 9.06 -6.62
CA THR A 792 -7.28 10.24 -6.53
C THR A 792 -7.08 10.77 -5.13
N PHE A 793 -8.06 10.62 -4.25
CA PHE A 793 -8.04 11.18 -2.89
C PHE A 793 -7.60 10.16 -1.85
N ASP A 794 -6.79 10.61 -0.90
CA ASP A 794 -6.36 9.80 0.24
C ASP A 794 -7.38 9.93 1.39
N ILE A 795 -8.05 11.09 1.48
CA ILE A 795 -9.06 11.39 2.49
C ILE A 795 -10.24 12.08 1.82
N VAL A 796 -11.45 11.59 2.06
CA VAL A 796 -12.70 12.26 1.73
C VAL A 796 -13.46 12.50 3.02
N PHE A 797 -13.96 13.71 3.23
CA PHE A 797 -14.80 13.98 4.39
C PHE A 797 -16.06 14.77 4.03
N ALA A 798 -17.08 14.63 4.85
CA ALA A 798 -18.37 15.27 4.64
C ALA A 798 -19.01 15.60 6.00
N SER A 799 -19.70 16.74 6.08
CA SER A 799 -20.33 17.20 7.32
C SER A 799 -21.78 17.60 7.05
N ASN A 800 -22.73 16.80 7.56
CA ASN A 800 -24.17 16.99 7.46
C ASN A 800 -24.65 17.23 6.01
N VAL A 801 -24.32 16.30 5.10
CA VAL A 801 -24.67 16.45 3.68
C VAL A 801 -24.97 15.14 2.97
N LEU A 802 -24.35 14.02 3.35
CA LEU A 802 -24.56 12.77 2.61
C LEU A 802 -25.96 12.22 2.81
N HIS A 803 -26.64 12.61 3.90
CA HIS A 803 -28.04 12.25 4.11
C HIS A 803 -29.00 12.86 3.08
N ASP A 804 -28.64 13.99 2.45
CA ASP A 804 -29.49 14.72 1.48
C ASP A 804 -29.46 14.13 0.05
N THR A 805 -29.10 12.86 -0.12
CA THR A 805 -29.08 12.16 -1.41
C THR A 805 -30.23 11.13 -1.53
N ARG A 806 -30.55 10.74 -2.77
CA ARG A 806 -31.60 9.76 -3.08
C ARG A 806 -31.28 8.37 -2.56
N TYR A 807 -30.07 7.88 -2.83
CA TYR A 807 -29.66 6.51 -2.49
C TYR A 807 -28.31 6.52 -1.79
N ILE A 808 -28.30 6.29 -0.47
CA ILE A 808 -27.10 6.45 0.34
C ILE A 808 -25.99 5.50 -0.09
N ARG A 809 -26.34 4.26 -0.47
CA ARG A 809 -25.38 3.27 -0.97
C ARG A 809 -24.73 3.69 -2.29
N TYR A 810 -25.48 4.36 -3.16
CA TYR A 810 -24.94 4.91 -4.40
C TYR A 810 -23.99 6.06 -4.11
N THR A 811 -24.38 6.98 -3.22
CA THR A 811 -23.51 8.07 -2.76
C THR A 811 -22.19 7.53 -2.20
N LEU A 812 -22.25 6.54 -1.31
CA LEU A 812 -21.06 5.89 -0.75
C LEU A 812 -20.22 5.16 -1.81
N ALA A 813 -20.84 4.60 -2.84
CA ALA A 813 -20.11 4.02 -3.98
C ALA A 813 -19.33 5.09 -4.78
N GLN A 814 -19.87 6.31 -4.91
CA GLN A 814 -19.14 7.43 -5.52
C GLN A 814 -17.98 7.90 -4.63
N ILE A 815 -18.18 7.97 -3.31
CA ILE A 815 -17.09 8.24 -2.36
C ILE A 815 -15.98 7.18 -2.47
N LYS A 816 -16.34 5.89 -2.56
CA LYS A 816 -15.40 4.79 -2.80
C LYS A 816 -14.62 4.99 -4.10
N ARG A 817 -15.25 5.46 -5.18
CA ARG A 817 -14.56 5.75 -6.45
C ARG A 817 -13.58 6.91 -6.35
N LEU A 818 -13.88 7.95 -5.56
CA LEU A 818 -12.96 9.07 -5.33
C LEU A 818 -11.71 8.65 -4.54
N LEU A 819 -11.88 7.71 -3.61
CA LEU A 819 -10.84 7.26 -2.70
C LEU A 819 -9.87 6.27 -3.36
N ARG A 820 -8.61 6.39 -2.96
CA ARG A 820 -7.55 5.39 -3.21
C ARG A 820 -7.75 4.16 -2.33
N PRO A 821 -7.22 2.99 -2.72
CA PRO A 821 -7.08 1.84 -1.82
C PRO A 821 -6.43 2.24 -0.49
N GLY A 822 -7.04 1.89 0.65
CA GLY A 822 -6.58 2.31 1.98
C GLY A 822 -6.86 3.77 2.32
N GLY A 823 -7.66 4.47 1.51
CA GLY A 823 -8.13 5.83 1.79
C GLY A 823 -9.15 5.88 2.93
N ILE A 824 -9.29 7.04 3.56
CA ILE A 824 -10.16 7.24 4.72
C ILE A 824 -11.38 8.08 4.33
N VAL A 825 -12.56 7.66 4.76
CA VAL A 825 -13.74 8.53 4.80
C VAL A 825 -14.01 8.96 6.23
N ALA A 826 -14.26 10.26 6.44
CA ALA A 826 -14.61 10.83 7.73
C ALA A 826 -15.94 11.61 7.62
N LEU A 827 -16.91 11.30 8.47
CA LEU A 827 -18.26 11.87 8.42
C LEU A 827 -18.57 12.61 9.72
N ASN A 828 -19.33 13.70 9.65
CA ASN A 828 -19.95 14.35 10.80
C ASN A 828 -21.45 14.49 10.51
N GLU A 829 -22.28 13.70 11.16
CA GLU A 829 -23.69 13.54 10.77
C GLU A 829 -24.63 13.55 11.99
N PHE A 830 -25.81 14.15 11.83
CA PHE A 830 -26.90 13.97 12.78
C PHE A 830 -27.40 12.52 12.74
N THR A 831 -27.41 11.86 13.89
CA THR A 831 -27.63 10.41 14.00
C THR A 831 -28.93 10.02 14.69
N ARG A 832 -29.84 10.99 14.87
CA ARG A 832 -31.16 10.80 15.45
C ARG A 832 -32.17 11.73 14.78
N THR A 833 -33.44 11.31 14.74
CA THR A 833 -34.54 12.20 14.36
C THR A 833 -34.58 13.39 15.32
N LYS A 834 -34.31 14.59 14.78
CA LYS A 834 -34.46 15.87 15.45
C LYS A 834 -35.63 16.64 14.82
N ASP A 835 -36.68 16.89 15.60
CA ASP A 835 -37.88 17.58 15.11
C ASP A 835 -37.59 19.04 14.76
N LEU A 836 -36.56 19.62 15.40
CA LEU A 836 -36.08 20.96 15.09
C LEU A 836 -35.67 21.11 13.62
N LEU A 837 -35.16 20.04 13.01
CA LEU A 837 -34.78 20.03 11.59
C LEU A 837 -36.00 20.06 10.68
N LEU A 838 -37.16 19.51 11.08
CA LEU A 838 -38.38 19.59 10.28
C LEU A 838 -38.84 21.05 10.11
N PHE A 839 -38.67 21.89 11.13
CA PHE A 839 -39.02 23.32 11.05
C PHE A 839 -38.03 24.16 10.23
N THR A 840 -36.87 23.60 9.88
CA THR A 840 -35.75 24.34 9.28
C THR A 840 -35.24 23.62 8.03
N GLY A 841 -34.28 22.69 8.17
CA GLY A 841 -33.68 21.93 7.07
C GLY A 841 -34.71 21.14 6.24
N GLY A 842 -35.81 20.69 6.85
CA GLY A 842 -36.91 20.00 6.19
C GLY A 842 -37.57 20.78 5.05
N LEU A 843 -37.44 22.11 5.04
CA LEU A 843 -37.94 22.98 3.97
C LEU A 843 -37.04 22.98 2.72
N LEU A 844 -35.80 22.53 2.85
CA LEU A 844 -34.85 22.41 1.75
C LEU A 844 -35.14 21.16 0.92
N GLN A 845 -34.80 21.22 -0.37
CA GLN A 845 -35.12 20.15 -1.31
C GLN A 845 -34.43 18.82 -0.94
N GLY A 846 -33.18 18.88 -0.47
CA GLY A 846 -32.36 17.71 -0.11
C GLY A 846 -33.04 16.75 0.87
N TRP A 847 -33.73 17.30 1.88
CA TRP A 847 -34.38 16.54 2.95
C TRP A 847 -35.38 15.48 2.45
N SER A 848 -36.04 15.75 1.31
CA SER A 848 -37.07 14.89 0.75
C SER A 848 -36.61 14.08 -0.47
N LEU A 849 -35.31 14.07 -0.79
CA LEU A 849 -34.77 13.34 -1.95
C LEU A 849 -34.69 11.82 -1.75
N PHE A 850 -34.46 11.33 -0.53
CA PHE A 850 -34.19 9.90 -0.27
C PHE A 850 -35.25 8.96 -0.87
N GLU A 851 -34.85 7.93 -1.58
CA GLU A 851 -35.72 6.90 -2.19
C GLU A 851 -35.44 5.49 -1.62
N ASP A 852 -34.66 5.42 -0.54
CA ASP A 852 -34.17 4.22 0.14
C ASP A 852 -34.57 4.17 1.64
N PRO A 853 -35.88 4.26 1.98
CA PRO A 853 -36.35 4.41 3.35
C PRO A 853 -35.93 3.27 4.28
N GLU A 854 -35.62 2.08 3.77
CA GLU A 854 -35.12 0.93 4.53
C GLU A 854 -33.73 1.17 5.14
N ASN A 855 -32.96 2.10 4.58
CA ASN A 855 -31.63 2.46 5.06
C ASN A 855 -31.66 3.73 5.94
N ARG A 856 -32.83 4.32 6.19
CA ARG A 856 -33.00 5.58 6.91
C ARG A 856 -33.79 5.39 8.19
N LEU A 857 -33.69 6.36 9.09
CA LEU A 857 -34.61 6.50 10.21
C LEU A 857 -36.01 6.85 9.70
N ASN A 858 -37.03 6.37 10.41
CA ASN A 858 -38.41 6.49 9.96
C ASN A 858 -38.82 7.95 9.69
N ASN A 859 -39.41 8.21 8.52
CA ASN A 859 -39.88 9.52 8.05
C ASN A 859 -38.81 10.63 8.02
N THR A 860 -37.53 10.29 7.86
CA THR A 860 -36.45 11.28 7.72
C THR A 860 -35.35 10.77 6.79
N CYS A 861 -34.52 11.66 6.26
CA CYS A 861 -33.34 11.30 5.48
C CYS A 861 -32.13 10.88 6.34
N LEU A 862 -32.20 11.01 7.67
CA LEU A 862 -31.10 10.73 8.59
C LEU A 862 -30.93 9.24 8.83
N LEU A 863 -29.74 8.83 9.27
CA LEU A 863 -29.40 7.46 9.64
C LEU A 863 -28.90 7.43 11.10
N SER A 864 -29.18 6.37 11.84
CA SER A 864 -28.51 6.13 13.12
C SER A 864 -27.04 5.75 12.91
N VAL A 865 -26.24 5.78 13.97
CA VAL A 865 -24.86 5.28 13.93
C VAL A 865 -24.78 3.84 13.40
N ASP A 866 -25.71 2.98 13.83
CA ASP A 866 -25.75 1.57 13.41
C ASP A 866 -26.17 1.42 11.94
N LEU A 867 -27.10 2.26 11.46
CA LEU A 867 -27.45 2.29 10.04
C LEU A 867 -26.27 2.78 9.19
N TRP A 868 -25.54 3.80 9.65
CA TRP A 868 -24.31 4.27 9.01
C TRP A 868 -23.25 3.18 8.92
N GLU A 869 -22.96 2.50 10.03
CA GLU A 869 -22.03 1.36 10.07
C GLU A 869 -22.44 0.30 9.03
N SER A 870 -23.71 -0.10 9.03
CA SER A 870 -24.23 -1.10 8.09
C SER A 870 -24.09 -0.67 6.62
N VAL A 871 -24.46 0.56 6.26
CA VAL A 871 -24.38 0.99 4.83
C VAL A 871 -22.94 1.22 4.37
N LEU A 872 -22.04 1.64 5.26
CA LEU A 872 -20.61 1.78 4.95
C LEU A 872 -19.97 0.40 4.70
N GLU A 873 -20.24 -0.57 5.57
CA GLU A 873 -19.75 -1.95 5.38
C GLU A 873 -20.25 -2.55 4.06
N GLN A 874 -21.55 -2.43 3.78
CA GLN A 874 -22.15 -2.91 2.52
C GLN A 874 -21.65 -2.19 1.27
N SER A 875 -21.00 -1.03 1.42
CA SER A 875 -20.38 -0.26 0.34
C SER A 875 -18.88 -0.50 0.21
N GLY A 876 -18.32 -1.45 0.97
CA GLY A 876 -16.92 -1.89 0.86
C GLY A 876 -15.94 -1.09 1.72
N PHE A 877 -16.43 -0.47 2.80
CA PHE A 877 -15.59 0.13 3.84
C PHE A 877 -15.47 -0.82 5.04
N SER A 878 -14.38 -0.71 5.81
CA SER A 878 -14.20 -1.47 7.04
C SER A 878 -13.59 -0.63 8.16
N ASN A 879 -13.38 -1.27 9.32
CA ASN A 879 -12.76 -0.65 10.49
C ASN A 879 -13.53 0.57 11.02
N PHE A 880 -14.87 0.50 11.01
CA PHE A 880 -15.75 1.58 11.44
C PHE A 880 -15.43 2.09 12.87
N GLY A 881 -15.45 3.40 13.03
CA GLY A 881 -15.35 4.08 14.32
C GLY A 881 -16.38 5.20 14.40
N ALA A 882 -17.04 5.33 15.55
CA ALA A 882 -17.97 6.40 15.85
C ALA A 882 -17.60 7.08 17.16
N PHE A 883 -17.73 8.41 17.21
CA PHE A 883 -17.41 9.25 18.35
C PHE A 883 -18.56 10.20 18.66
N LEU A 884 -19.01 10.14 19.90
CA LEU A 884 -20.16 10.89 20.43
C LEU A 884 -19.67 11.99 21.39
N LEU A 885 -20.59 12.61 22.14
CA LEU A 885 -20.22 13.50 23.23
C LEU A 885 -19.53 12.71 24.36
N PRO A 886 -18.56 13.28 25.10
CA PRO A 886 -17.78 12.55 26.11
C PRO A 886 -18.62 11.95 27.26
N PHE A 887 -19.83 12.48 27.49
CA PHE A 887 -20.77 12.03 28.51
C PHE A 887 -21.87 11.09 27.98
N GLN A 888 -21.87 10.77 26.68
CA GLN A 888 -22.77 9.79 26.08
C GLN A 888 -22.04 8.45 25.96
N ALA A 889 -22.57 7.40 26.60
CA ALA A 889 -21.95 6.08 26.62
C ALA A 889 -22.56 5.13 25.57
N ASP A 890 -23.84 5.27 25.24
CA ASP A 890 -24.52 4.45 24.24
C ASP A 890 -24.59 5.18 22.89
N ARG A 891 -24.40 4.43 21.79
CA ARG A 891 -24.59 4.92 20.41
C ARG A 891 -26.03 5.39 20.18
N GLN A 892 -26.99 4.81 20.88
CA GLN A 892 -28.40 5.20 20.79
C GLN A 892 -28.69 6.55 21.45
N ASP A 893 -27.81 7.00 22.36
CA ASP A 893 -27.95 8.28 23.06
C ASP A 893 -27.45 9.47 22.22
N GLY A 894 -26.68 9.22 21.16
CA GLY A 894 -26.00 10.22 20.34
C GLY A 894 -26.92 10.90 19.31
N GLY A 895 -27.16 12.21 19.47
CA GLY A 895 -27.89 13.03 18.49
C GLY A 895 -27.06 13.46 17.27
N GLN A 896 -25.73 13.30 17.34
CA GLN A 896 -24.76 13.60 16.30
C GLN A 896 -23.52 12.74 16.56
N SER A 897 -22.83 12.31 15.49
CA SER A 897 -21.59 11.54 15.59
C SER A 897 -20.59 11.99 14.54
N VAL A 898 -19.32 12.03 14.94
CA VAL A 898 -18.21 11.96 13.98
C VAL A 898 -17.88 10.48 13.77
N MET A 899 -17.72 10.06 12.53
CA MET A 899 -17.47 8.66 12.15
C MET A 899 -16.27 8.58 11.21
N LEU A 900 -15.56 7.45 11.22
CA LEU A 900 -14.54 7.12 10.22
C LEU A 900 -14.62 5.66 9.78
N CYS A 901 -14.18 5.39 8.56
CA CYS A 901 -13.87 4.05 8.08
C CYS A 901 -12.82 4.09 6.97
N GLU A 902 -12.25 2.92 6.68
CA GLU A 902 -11.17 2.72 5.72
C GLU A 902 -11.71 1.99 4.48
N LEU A 903 -11.33 2.45 3.29
CA LEU A 903 -11.65 1.76 2.05
C LEU A 903 -10.78 0.50 1.95
N LEU A 904 -11.44 -0.66 1.77
CA LEU A 904 -10.75 -1.93 1.55
C LEU A 904 -9.85 -1.90 0.32
N GLN A 905 -8.68 -2.53 0.40
CA GLN A 905 -7.84 -2.71 -0.78
C GLN A 905 -8.56 -3.66 -1.77
N PRO A 906 -8.41 -3.47 -3.10
CA PRO A 906 -9.15 -4.20 -4.13
C PRO A 906 -9.14 -5.72 -4.01
N ASP A 907 -8.12 -6.32 -3.39
CA ASP A 907 -8.03 -7.78 -3.20
C ASP A 907 -8.89 -8.33 -2.07
N GLN A 908 -9.65 -7.50 -1.33
CA GLN A 908 -10.59 -7.93 -0.28
C GLN A 908 -12.05 -8.03 -0.75
N GLN A 909 -12.30 -8.01 -2.07
CA GLN A 909 -13.61 -8.42 -2.61
C GLN A 909 -13.56 -9.89 -2.99
N GLU A 910 -14.16 -10.76 -2.15
CA GLU A 910 -14.71 -12.02 -2.65
C GLU A 910 -15.56 -11.69 -3.89
N ASP A 911 -15.25 -12.33 -5.02
CA ASP A 911 -16.08 -12.35 -6.22
C ASP A 911 -17.45 -12.94 -5.88
N THR A 912 -18.31 -12.12 -5.29
CA THR A 912 -19.76 -12.29 -5.31
C THR A 912 -20.32 -11.03 -5.92
N VAL A 913 -20.31 -11.00 -7.25
CA VAL A 913 -21.30 -10.23 -8.01
C VAL A 913 -22.53 -11.12 -8.09
N PRO A 914 -23.64 -10.86 -7.36
CA PRO A 914 -24.92 -11.30 -7.84
C PRO A 914 -25.19 -10.55 -9.14
N GLN A 915 -25.25 -11.27 -10.25
CA GLN A 915 -25.83 -10.79 -11.50
C GLN A 915 -27.32 -10.48 -11.30
N ILE A 916 -27.65 -9.40 -10.61
CA ILE A 916 -29.01 -8.84 -10.60
C ILE A 916 -28.87 -7.32 -10.48
N LEU A 917 -28.94 -6.65 -11.63
CA LEU A 917 -29.40 -5.25 -11.87
C LEU A 917 -28.85 -4.68 -13.20
N SER A 918 -28.76 -5.49 -14.25
CA SER A 918 -28.56 -5.01 -15.62
C SER A 918 -29.82 -5.10 -16.49
N THR A 919 -30.99 -5.41 -15.92
CA THR A 919 -32.23 -5.67 -16.68
C THR A 919 -33.43 -4.79 -16.33
N GLU A 920 -33.32 -3.83 -15.41
CA GLU A 920 -34.48 -2.96 -15.04
C GLU A 920 -34.33 -1.46 -15.35
N LEU A 921 -33.29 -1.04 -16.07
CA LEU A 921 -33.12 0.37 -16.49
C LEU A 921 -33.25 0.62 -18.01
N GLU A 922 -33.54 -0.41 -18.82
CA GLU A 922 -33.70 -0.25 -20.29
C GLU A 922 -35.16 -0.22 -20.80
N ALA A 923 -36.16 -0.11 -19.93
CA ALA A 923 -37.57 -0.06 -20.36
C ALA A 923 -38.35 1.11 -19.74
N ALA A 924 -38.04 2.33 -20.16
CA ALA A 924 -39.00 3.43 -20.13
C ALA A 924 -38.92 4.21 -21.45
N PRO A 925 -39.99 4.25 -22.27
CA PRO A 925 -39.96 4.98 -23.53
C PRO A 925 -39.93 6.49 -23.28
N LEU A 926 -39.05 7.18 -24.01
CA LEU A 926 -39.12 8.60 -24.29
C LEU A 926 -40.51 8.94 -24.86
N ASN A 927 -41.41 9.42 -24.02
CA ASN A 927 -42.60 10.14 -24.47
C ASN A 927 -42.34 11.64 -24.37
N GLU A 928 -41.95 12.20 -25.52
CA GLU A 928 -42.17 13.59 -25.86
C GLU A 928 -43.64 13.93 -25.65
N THR A 929 -43.94 14.97 -24.88
CA THR A 929 -45.08 15.89 -25.11
C THR A 929 -45.01 17.03 -24.08
N LEU A 930 -44.31 18.10 -24.45
CA LEU A 930 -44.59 19.44 -23.92
C LEU A 930 -45.50 20.15 -24.92
N PRO A 931 -46.69 20.66 -24.54
CA PRO A 931 -47.36 21.67 -25.32
C PRO A 931 -46.67 23.02 -25.09
N GLN A 932 -45.89 23.46 -26.10
CA GLN A 932 -45.73 24.88 -26.36
C GLN A 932 -47.10 25.45 -26.76
N GLN A 933 -47.48 26.61 -26.23
CA GLN A 933 -47.91 27.75 -27.06
C GLN A 933 -48.17 29.05 -26.26
N LEU A 934 -47.35 30.04 -26.62
CA LEU A 934 -47.68 31.39 -27.09
C LEU A 934 -47.78 32.59 -26.14
N GLY A 935 -46.95 33.57 -26.51
CA GLY A 935 -47.09 35.00 -26.25
C GLY A 935 -45.99 35.79 -26.97
N GLN A 936 -46.04 35.83 -28.31
CA GLN A 936 -45.20 36.65 -29.19
C GLN A 936 -45.32 38.16 -28.90
N ILE A 937 -44.35 38.97 -29.34
CA ILE A 937 -44.54 40.09 -30.27
C ILE A 937 -43.17 40.49 -30.90
N SER A 938 -43.14 40.39 -32.25
CA SER A 938 -42.38 41.12 -33.32
C SER A 938 -40.91 41.56 -33.11
N GLU A 939 -40.01 41.51 -34.09
CA GLU A 939 -40.12 42.02 -35.48
C GLU A 939 -39.24 41.25 -36.50
N SER A 940 -39.61 41.42 -37.76
CA SER A 940 -39.18 40.71 -38.96
C SER A 940 -38.02 41.35 -39.74
N THR A 941 -37.23 40.46 -40.33
CA THR A 941 -36.39 40.47 -41.56
C THR A 941 -36.37 41.65 -42.55
N GLU A 942 -35.11 41.92 -42.98
CA GLU A 942 -34.58 42.07 -44.36
C GLU A 942 -34.63 43.40 -45.17
N THR A 943 -33.41 43.77 -45.59
CA THR A 943 -32.95 44.31 -46.90
C THR A 943 -33.04 45.81 -47.25
N ASP A 944 -31.83 46.34 -47.49
CA ASP A 944 -31.37 47.16 -48.63
C ASP A 944 -31.49 48.70 -48.67
N ARG A 945 -30.36 49.28 -49.16
CA ARG A 945 -30.10 50.61 -49.77
C ARG A 945 -29.71 51.80 -48.88
N ASP A 946 -28.39 52.02 -48.82
CA ASP A 946 -27.66 53.14 -49.44
C ASP A 946 -28.33 54.53 -49.46
N THR A 947 -27.78 55.50 -48.71
CA THR A 947 -27.30 56.80 -49.24
C THR A 947 -26.67 57.68 -48.15
N SER A 948 -25.62 58.37 -48.59
CA SER A 948 -24.73 59.32 -47.92
C SER A 948 -25.36 60.37 -46.98
N THR A 949 -24.64 60.78 -45.94
CA THR A 949 -23.91 62.08 -45.87
C THR A 949 -23.15 62.23 -44.55
N ASP A 950 -21.82 62.38 -44.66
CA ASP A 950 -20.90 62.98 -43.67
C ASP A 950 -21.16 64.51 -43.62
N PRO A 951 -20.88 65.26 -42.53
CA PRO A 951 -19.51 65.59 -42.15
C PRO A 951 -19.19 65.62 -40.64
N ARG A 952 -17.97 65.16 -40.31
CA ARG A 952 -17.03 65.55 -39.21
C ARG A 952 -17.14 67.01 -38.68
N PRO A 953 -16.51 67.45 -37.55
CA PRO A 953 -15.35 66.85 -36.82
C PRO A 953 -15.34 66.92 -35.26
N ASP A 954 -14.30 66.28 -34.68
CA ASP A 954 -13.56 66.49 -33.40
C ASP A 954 -13.63 67.89 -32.73
N PRO A 955 -13.24 68.11 -31.43
CA PRO A 955 -12.19 67.39 -30.65
C PRO A 955 -12.43 67.16 -29.13
N GLN A 956 -11.69 66.17 -28.58
CA GLN A 956 -10.78 66.14 -27.39
C GLN A 956 -10.84 67.15 -26.19
N PRO A 957 -10.16 66.84 -25.05
CA PRO A 957 -10.73 66.75 -23.68
C PRO A 957 -10.22 67.82 -22.69
N VAL A 958 -10.75 67.83 -21.45
CA VAL A 958 -10.21 68.60 -20.30
C VAL A 958 -10.41 67.85 -18.96
N THR A 959 -9.32 67.44 -18.32
CA THR A 959 -9.10 67.29 -16.84
C THR A 959 -8.54 68.65 -16.29
N PRO A 960 -8.12 68.89 -15.02
CA PRO A 960 -8.01 68.08 -13.79
C PRO A 960 -8.37 68.85 -12.47
N SER A 961 -8.16 68.24 -11.28
CA SER A 961 -7.21 68.75 -10.23
C SER A 961 -7.37 68.09 -8.84
N GLU A 962 -6.23 68.09 -8.13
CA GLU A 962 -5.78 67.28 -6.99
C GLU A 962 -5.87 67.97 -5.60
N GLU A 963 -5.72 67.13 -4.56
CA GLU A 963 -5.01 67.35 -3.27
C GLU A 963 -5.55 68.39 -2.25
N THR A 964 -5.53 68.20 -0.91
CA THR A 964 -4.39 67.78 -0.06
C THR A 964 -4.76 67.58 1.44
N LEU A 965 -3.95 66.76 2.16
CA LEU A 965 -3.37 66.90 3.53
C LEU A 965 -4.23 66.64 4.80
N ALA A 966 -3.77 66.10 5.95
CA ALA A 966 -2.79 65.09 6.39
C ALA A 966 -2.96 64.84 7.93
N ALA A 967 -2.39 63.74 8.41
CA ALA A 967 -2.13 63.19 9.77
C ALA A 967 -2.12 64.10 11.02
N THR A 968 -2.49 63.53 12.20
CA THR A 968 -1.59 63.11 13.34
C THR A 968 -2.41 62.72 14.60
N ILE A 969 -2.08 61.59 15.26
CA ILE A 969 -1.72 61.41 16.70
C ILE A 969 -1.82 59.92 17.13
N ARG A 970 -0.70 59.40 17.67
CA ARG A 970 -0.53 58.13 18.41
C ARG A 970 -1.04 58.27 19.86
N ALA A 971 -1.54 57.19 20.48
CA ALA A 971 -1.00 56.59 21.73
C ALA A 971 -1.91 55.51 22.36
N ALA A 972 -1.30 54.33 22.61
CA ALA A 972 -1.46 53.38 23.72
C ALA A 972 -2.79 53.25 24.48
N THR A 973 -3.40 52.06 24.47
CA THR A 973 -3.26 51.02 25.53
C THR A 973 -3.68 49.67 24.99
#